data_AF-A0A8H6WB98-F1
#
_entry.id   AF-A0A8H6WB98-F1
#
_cell.length_a   1.000
_cell.length_b   1.000
_cell.length_c   1.000
_cell.angle_alpha   90.00
_cell.angle_beta   90.00
_cell.angle_gamma   90.00
#
_symmetry.space_group_name_H-M   'P 1'
#
loop_
_entity.id
_entity.type
_entity.pdbx_description
1 polymer ?
#
loop_
_entity_poly.entity_id
_entity_poly.type
_entity_poly.pdbx_seq_one_letter_code
_entity_poly.pdbx_strand_id
1 'polypeptide(L)'
;MTPQLATSEVGEKPASVEPTGTDATPRDWRFWCIILSLAICMLLTAIEFTAVGTALPVIVQDLKGDRFVWVGSAYTLGCTALIPFCGGLAFIFGRQAVVLASITFSALEARSAVGVSLVRDASFLLTPMSLAVQGLGGGAITALIQIIIADLVPLRDRGAFNGVMALAWGIGGGSGPVIGGSLAQRGQWRWLFWLNLPITPNTPLREKLKRLDWIGNAIIVASTTSVVIALTWAGIQFPWSSARVLVPLILGLAGMVAFFGVRSIRAGISNLSLMSTATASSGYAQNFLNGIVLATLSYWLSVYFQACRDAGPTAAGVDGFGLSYTISPSSLLFGLVVQKTLRFRQPMWFGWTLMIVGAALMGTLDENSSRSLCYAYQAIMGTGIGIIYVVAYFPVLAPIDIAQSAPALAFFTFLRNFALIWGVTIGGTVLQNQLTSNLPAEFLAQFPGGTQIAFEVIPTIRNLQQPLKDEVRHAFAKSLQVLWNVLAGISGLGLLSSLVMKHLPLHTSVSKDWGQEHVKPVQLETPRLSASSQSPAALLFLNSNKLDACVYAFLTMSIREIQTNPFEGQKPGTSGLRKRVKVFQQQNYTENFIQAIFDSIDAKGQTLVIGGDGRYFSPETVQTILKIGSANGVAKFIVGQDAILSTPAASNVIRKYKAYGGILLTASHNPGGPDKDFGIKYNVSNGGPAPENVTDKIYEKTKTISSYKIIEAPPVDLSKIGDTTYGPSAVSIIDSVADYVELLESIFDFTLIKSFLSSHKDDFGVLFDGLHGVTGPYAKALFVKVLGLPESSIQNCVPLPDFGNGHPDPNLTYAHSLVEVVEKNNIAFGAASDGDGDRNMIYGKGAFVTPSDSVAIIAHWADVIPYFKKGGVKGLARSMPTSKAIDLVAKKKGFEYFEVPTGWKFFGNLMDAGRLSICGEESFGTGSDHIREKDGLWAVMAWLNILAAANKDSSKLIGINDLLLTHYKTYGRSFFSRYDYEEVPSSGAQALVDNLNAALTSKSLNNTTHASASTGTSFTVAELYNFAYTDPIDKSVSKNQGQVIVFSDGSRVVFRLSGTGSQGATVRMYVERYVAPDAGEAELKRDTAEGLKGLIEVALELSKLKEFLGVDKPTVIT
;
A
#
# COMPACT_ATOMS: atom_id res chain seq x y z
N MET A 1 47.06 -70.26 -42.75
CA MET A 1 45.62 -70.51 -42.54
C MET A 1 45.40 -70.64 -41.05
N THR A 2 44.71 -69.67 -40.47
CA THR A 2 44.25 -69.58 -39.07
C THR A 2 43.15 -70.59 -38.80
N PRO A 3 43.02 -71.05 -37.54
CA PRO A 3 41.77 -70.77 -36.83
C PRO A 3 41.91 -70.42 -35.33
N GLN A 4 40.82 -69.83 -34.85
CA GLN A 4 40.49 -69.31 -33.52
C GLN A 4 40.21 -70.42 -32.50
N LEU A 5 40.45 -70.15 -31.20
CA LEU A 5 39.38 -70.09 -30.17
C LEU A 5 39.92 -69.77 -28.75
N ALA A 6 39.10 -68.99 -28.04
CA ALA A 6 38.89 -68.93 -26.59
C ALA A 6 39.87 -68.13 -25.68
N THR A 7 39.65 -66.81 -25.65
CA THR A 7 39.62 -66.03 -24.39
C THR A 7 38.50 -65.00 -24.50
N SER A 8 37.44 -65.10 -23.69
CA SER A 8 36.43 -64.05 -23.53
C SER A 8 36.31 -63.70 -22.05
N GLU A 9 37.07 -62.70 -21.62
CA GLU A 9 36.83 -61.97 -20.38
C GLU A 9 35.51 -61.20 -20.52
N VAL A 10 34.64 -61.42 -19.53
CA VAL A 10 33.39 -60.69 -19.33
C VAL A 10 33.75 -59.30 -18.81
N GLY A 11 33.98 -58.37 -19.74
CA GLY A 11 33.90 -56.93 -19.47
C GLY A 11 32.43 -56.52 -19.55
N GLU A 12 31.76 -56.43 -18.41
CA GLU A 12 30.47 -55.73 -18.32
C GLU A 12 30.66 -54.29 -18.83
N LYS A 13 30.10 -54.02 -20.02
CA LYS A 13 29.85 -52.66 -20.47
C LYS A 13 28.99 -51.97 -19.40
N PRO A 14 29.36 -50.77 -18.90
CA PRO A 14 28.40 -49.99 -18.14
C PRO A 14 27.19 -49.77 -19.03
N ALA A 15 26.02 -50.10 -18.51
CA ALA A 15 24.75 -49.96 -19.22
C ALA A 15 24.68 -48.55 -19.85
N SER A 16 24.53 -48.50 -21.18
CA SER A 16 24.22 -47.28 -21.90
C SER A 16 22.84 -46.83 -21.45
N VAL A 17 22.79 -45.93 -20.46
CA VAL A 17 21.57 -45.24 -20.06
C VAL A 17 21.18 -44.34 -21.23
N GLU A 18 20.23 -44.79 -22.05
CA GLU A 18 19.56 -43.91 -23.00
C GLU A 18 18.93 -42.74 -22.23
N PRO A 19 19.18 -41.48 -22.65
CA PRO A 19 18.70 -40.33 -21.92
C PRO A 19 17.17 -40.28 -22.00
N THR A 20 16.51 -40.49 -20.87
CA THR A 20 15.07 -40.32 -20.70
C THR A 20 14.67 -38.84 -20.67
N GLY A 21 15.15 -38.02 -21.61
CA GLY A 21 14.83 -36.58 -21.68
C GLY A 21 13.93 -36.22 -22.86
N THR A 22 13.14 -35.16 -22.71
CA THR A 22 12.31 -34.59 -23.78
C THR A 22 13.07 -33.50 -24.53
N ASP A 23 12.66 -33.19 -25.76
CA ASP A 23 13.15 -32.00 -26.48
C ASP A 23 12.82 -30.73 -25.69
N ALA A 24 13.77 -29.79 -25.66
CA ALA A 24 13.61 -28.53 -24.92
C ALA A 24 12.39 -27.75 -25.46
N THR A 25 11.60 -27.20 -24.54
CA THR A 25 10.42 -26.37 -24.89
C THR A 25 10.83 -25.18 -25.78
N PRO A 26 9.95 -24.74 -26.71
CA PRO A 26 10.23 -23.58 -27.57
C PRO A 26 10.54 -22.33 -26.73
N ARG A 27 11.59 -21.58 -27.12
CA ARG A 27 12.02 -20.34 -26.46
C ARG A 27 11.09 -19.18 -26.80
N ASP A 28 9.90 -19.19 -26.22
CA ASP A 28 8.89 -18.14 -26.37
C ASP A 28 9.21 -16.89 -25.51
N TRP A 29 8.35 -15.89 -25.55
CA TRP A 29 8.53 -14.65 -24.79
C TRP A 29 8.56 -14.88 -23.27
N ARG A 30 7.85 -15.91 -22.76
CA ARG A 30 7.81 -16.24 -21.33
C ARG A 30 9.17 -16.75 -20.85
N PHE A 31 9.84 -17.58 -21.65
CA PHE A 31 11.20 -18.01 -21.39
C PHE A 31 12.15 -16.82 -21.20
N TRP A 32 12.11 -15.83 -22.11
CA TRP A 32 12.96 -14.65 -22.02
C TRP A 32 12.59 -13.73 -20.84
N CYS A 33 11.31 -13.61 -20.49
CA CYS A 33 10.89 -12.91 -19.27
C CYS A 33 11.44 -13.59 -18.00
N ILE A 34 11.49 -14.92 -17.95
CA ILE A 34 12.09 -15.66 -16.82
C ILE A 34 13.58 -15.36 -16.77
N ILE A 35 14.32 -15.48 -17.88
CA ILE A 35 15.76 -15.18 -17.92
C ILE A 35 16.05 -13.74 -17.50
N LEU A 36 15.27 -12.77 -17.96
CA LEU A 36 15.40 -11.36 -17.56
C LEU A 36 15.14 -11.17 -16.06
N SER A 37 14.13 -11.84 -15.51
CA SER A 37 13.79 -11.78 -14.09
C SER A 37 14.92 -12.36 -13.21
N LEU A 38 15.49 -13.50 -13.63
CA LEU A 38 16.64 -14.10 -12.94
C LEU A 38 17.88 -13.21 -13.02
N ALA A 39 18.11 -12.54 -14.15
CA ALA A 39 19.20 -11.59 -14.32
C ALA A 39 19.05 -10.39 -13.37
N ILE A 40 17.84 -9.83 -13.24
CA ILE A 40 17.56 -8.73 -12.29
C ILE A 40 17.83 -9.18 -10.85
N CYS A 41 17.34 -10.38 -10.47
CA CYS A 41 17.60 -10.93 -9.13
C CYS A 41 19.10 -11.12 -8.86
N MET A 42 19.86 -11.62 -9.84
CA MET A 42 21.31 -11.78 -9.75
C MET A 42 22.03 -10.43 -9.60
N LEU A 43 21.62 -9.42 -10.38
CA LEU A 43 22.18 -8.07 -10.32
C LEU A 43 21.99 -7.44 -8.94
N LEU A 44 20.77 -7.51 -8.41
CA LEU A 44 20.43 -6.98 -7.08
C LEU A 44 21.23 -7.67 -5.97
N THR A 45 21.34 -9.01 -6.03
CA THR A 45 22.15 -9.78 -5.09
C THR A 45 23.64 -9.38 -5.17
N ALA A 46 24.15 -9.07 -6.36
CA ALA A 46 25.54 -8.65 -6.56
C ALA A 46 25.81 -7.23 -6.03
N ILE A 47 24.86 -6.30 -6.18
CA ILE A 47 24.95 -4.94 -5.62
C ILE A 47 25.09 -5.01 -4.10
N GLU A 48 24.24 -5.79 -3.43
CA GLU A 48 24.30 -5.94 -1.97
C GLU A 48 25.63 -6.51 -1.50
N PHE A 49 26.09 -7.60 -2.14
CA PHE A 49 27.34 -8.27 -1.78
C PHE A 49 28.55 -7.32 -1.87
N THR A 50 28.60 -6.47 -2.89
CA THR A 50 29.78 -5.62 -3.17
C THR A 50 29.71 -4.23 -2.55
N ALA A 51 28.52 -3.69 -2.30
CA ALA A 51 28.35 -2.35 -1.73
C ALA A 51 28.79 -2.29 -0.26
N VAL A 52 28.54 -3.35 0.51
CA VAL A 52 28.91 -3.43 1.94
C VAL A 52 30.42 -3.27 2.14
N GLY A 53 31.24 -3.89 1.30
CA GLY A 53 32.70 -3.80 1.40
C GLY A 53 33.24 -2.38 1.26
N THR A 54 32.61 -1.54 0.43
CA THR A 54 33.03 -0.15 0.21
C THR A 54 32.53 0.79 1.30
N ALA A 55 31.37 0.50 1.89
CA ALA A 55 30.82 1.29 2.98
C ALA A 55 31.43 0.94 4.34
N LEU A 56 32.04 -0.24 4.48
CA LEU A 56 32.45 -0.83 5.75
C LEU A 56 33.27 0.11 6.66
N PRO A 57 34.28 0.86 6.18
CA PRO A 57 35.06 1.74 7.04
C PRO A 57 34.21 2.84 7.71
N VAL A 58 33.20 3.36 6.99
CA VAL A 58 32.27 4.37 7.51
C VAL A 58 31.27 3.75 8.50
N ILE A 59 30.78 2.54 8.21
CA ILE A 59 29.89 1.79 9.11
C ILE A 59 30.56 1.62 10.48
N VAL A 60 31.84 1.26 10.48
CA VAL A 60 32.62 1.03 11.71
C VAL A 60 32.82 2.33 12.49
N GLN A 61 33.23 3.40 11.81
CA GLN A 61 33.44 4.71 12.45
C GLN A 61 32.16 5.24 13.12
N ASP A 62 31.00 5.04 12.49
CA ASP A 62 29.70 5.47 13.00
C ASP A 62 29.21 4.64 14.20
N LEU A 63 29.58 3.36 14.29
CA LEU A 63 29.14 2.43 15.34
C LEU A 63 30.07 2.36 16.58
N LYS A 64 31.25 2.99 16.55
CA LYS A 64 32.24 3.00 17.66
C LYS A 64 32.58 1.61 18.25
N GLY A 65 32.52 0.56 17.43
CA GLY A 65 32.75 -0.82 17.86
C GLY A 65 34.21 -1.23 17.76
N ASP A 66 34.73 -1.80 18.84
CA ASP A 66 36.14 -2.10 19.12
C ASP A 66 36.65 -3.43 18.50
N ARG A 67 35.86 -4.12 17.66
CA ARG A 67 36.26 -5.40 17.02
C ARG A 67 35.74 -5.53 15.59
N PHE A 68 36.63 -5.10 14.69
CA PHE A 68 36.46 -4.80 13.28
C PHE A 68 36.10 -5.97 12.31
N VAL A 69 36.51 -7.21 12.59
CA VAL A 69 36.72 -8.22 11.52
C VAL A 69 35.45 -8.91 10.99
N TRP A 70 34.37 -8.94 11.78
CA TRP A 70 33.25 -9.85 11.56
C TRP A 70 32.12 -9.32 10.66
N VAL A 71 32.03 -8.01 10.48
CA VAL A 71 30.92 -7.36 9.77
C VAL A 71 30.95 -7.68 8.26
N GLY A 72 32.14 -7.64 7.65
CA GLY A 72 32.30 -7.94 6.21
C GLY A 72 32.05 -9.41 5.86
N SER A 73 32.38 -10.33 6.77
CA SER A 73 32.21 -11.78 6.57
C SER A 73 30.81 -12.30 6.95
N ALA A 74 30.05 -11.55 7.75
CA ALA A 74 28.73 -11.95 8.21
C ALA A 74 27.73 -12.17 7.07
N TYR A 75 27.65 -11.26 6.09
CA TYR A 75 26.76 -11.40 4.94
C TYR A 75 27.10 -12.66 4.11
N THR A 76 28.38 -12.86 3.80
CA THR A 76 28.84 -14.03 3.05
C THR A 76 28.60 -15.35 3.82
N LEU A 77 28.71 -15.32 5.15
CA LEU A 77 28.36 -16.44 6.02
C LEU A 77 26.87 -16.79 5.90
N GLY A 78 26.00 -15.78 5.96
CA GLY A 78 24.57 -15.91 5.70
C GLY A 78 24.28 -16.55 4.36
N CYS A 79 24.85 -16.01 3.28
CA CYS A 79 24.69 -16.55 1.94
C CYS A 79 25.08 -18.03 1.88
N THR A 80 26.14 -18.43 2.57
CA THR A 80 26.67 -19.79 2.51
C THR A 80 25.79 -20.80 3.28
N ALA A 81 25.20 -20.40 4.39
CA ALA A 81 24.53 -21.31 5.32
C ALA A 81 23.24 -21.95 4.75
N LEU A 82 22.45 -21.22 3.96
CA LEU A 82 21.14 -21.69 3.48
C LEU A 82 21.19 -22.39 2.10
N ILE A 83 22.28 -22.24 1.34
CA ILE A 83 22.40 -22.83 -0.01
C ILE A 83 22.15 -24.35 -0.04
N PRO A 84 22.69 -25.17 0.89
CA PRO A 84 22.44 -26.62 0.90
C PRO A 84 20.96 -26.99 1.08
N PHE A 85 20.14 -26.10 1.64
CA PHE A 85 18.71 -26.29 1.88
C PHE A 85 17.88 -26.04 0.60
N CYS A 86 18.35 -25.14 -0.26
CA CYS A 86 17.56 -24.59 -1.37
C CYS A 86 17.22 -25.64 -2.42
N GLY A 87 18.11 -26.61 -2.67
CA GLY A 87 17.83 -27.72 -3.59
C GLY A 87 16.68 -28.60 -3.11
N GLY A 88 16.63 -28.92 -1.81
CA GLY A 88 15.54 -29.68 -1.21
C GLY A 88 14.23 -28.89 -1.14
N LEU A 89 14.31 -27.59 -0.80
CA LEU A 89 13.15 -26.70 -0.81
C LEU A 89 12.55 -26.58 -2.21
N ALA A 90 13.37 -26.36 -3.24
CA ALA A 90 12.93 -26.24 -4.63
C ALA A 90 12.28 -27.54 -5.14
N PHE A 91 12.78 -28.69 -4.68
CA PHE A 91 12.18 -29.99 -4.97
C PHE A 91 10.80 -30.15 -4.30
N ILE A 92 10.64 -29.74 -3.03
CA ILE A 92 9.40 -29.95 -2.24
C ILE A 92 8.32 -28.91 -2.55
N PHE A 93 8.69 -27.62 -2.63
CA PHE A 93 7.77 -26.50 -2.74
C PHE A 93 7.60 -25.98 -4.17
N GLY A 94 8.45 -26.42 -5.09
CA GLY A 94 8.54 -25.89 -6.44
C GLY A 94 9.47 -24.66 -6.51
N ARG A 95 10.13 -24.48 -7.66
CA ARG A 95 11.19 -23.48 -7.85
C ARG A 95 10.67 -22.05 -7.69
N GLN A 96 9.50 -21.75 -8.27
CA GLN A 96 8.89 -20.42 -8.23
C GLN A 96 8.56 -20.00 -6.80
N ALA A 97 7.92 -20.87 -6.00
CA ALA A 97 7.56 -20.56 -4.62
C ALA A 97 8.78 -20.30 -3.75
N VAL A 98 9.87 -21.06 -3.95
CA VAL A 98 11.10 -20.89 -3.17
C VAL A 98 11.89 -19.66 -3.61
N VAL A 99 11.91 -19.32 -4.91
CA VAL A 99 12.52 -18.06 -5.37
C VAL A 99 11.77 -16.87 -4.80
N LEU A 100 10.45 -16.87 -4.89
CA LEU A 100 9.60 -15.82 -4.33
C LEU A 100 9.79 -15.74 -2.81
N ALA A 101 9.76 -16.86 -2.09
CA ALA A 101 10.03 -16.88 -0.65
C ALA A 101 11.42 -16.35 -0.31
N SER A 102 12.45 -16.67 -1.10
CA SER A 102 13.82 -16.19 -0.87
C SER A 102 13.94 -14.68 -1.12
N ILE A 103 13.23 -14.16 -2.12
CA ILE A 103 13.12 -12.72 -2.39
C ILE A 103 12.42 -12.00 -1.22
N THR A 104 11.29 -12.53 -0.75
CA THR A 104 10.56 -11.96 0.39
C THR A 104 11.33 -12.05 1.69
N PHE A 105 12.05 -13.15 1.90
CA PHE A 105 12.91 -13.31 3.06
C PHE A 105 14.04 -12.28 3.04
N SER A 106 14.74 -12.12 1.91
CA SER A 106 15.75 -11.05 1.72
C SER A 106 15.16 -9.66 1.99
N ALA A 107 13.94 -9.41 1.51
CA ALA A 107 13.23 -8.14 1.67
C ALA A 107 12.71 -7.86 3.09
N LEU A 108 12.37 -8.91 3.86
CA LEU A 108 11.92 -8.81 5.25
C LEU A 108 13.11 -8.62 6.20
N GLU A 109 14.23 -9.27 5.93
CA GLU A 109 15.47 -9.20 6.71
C GLU A 109 16.20 -7.86 6.53
N ALA A 110 16.10 -7.25 5.34
CA ALA A 110 16.46 -5.85 5.10
C ALA A 110 15.86 -4.88 6.15
N ARG A 111 14.63 -5.14 6.61
CA ARG A 111 13.94 -4.31 7.61
C ARG A 111 14.45 -4.54 9.04
N SER A 112 14.85 -5.76 9.39
CA SER A 112 15.39 -6.08 10.71
C SER A 112 16.83 -5.58 10.88
N ALA A 113 17.65 -5.65 9.82
CA ALA A 113 18.98 -5.02 9.78
C ALA A 113 18.93 -3.51 10.00
N VAL A 114 17.91 -2.85 9.47
CA VAL A 114 17.71 -1.42 9.67
C VAL A 114 17.24 -1.12 11.09
N GLY A 115 16.29 -1.89 11.64
CA GLY A 115 15.84 -1.74 13.02
C GLY A 115 16.97 -1.89 14.04
N VAL A 116 17.90 -2.81 13.80
CA VAL A 116 19.11 -2.99 14.60
C VAL A 116 20.10 -1.82 14.41
N SER A 117 20.26 -1.31 13.19
CA SER A 117 21.17 -0.19 12.88
C SER A 117 20.70 1.18 13.44
N LEU A 118 19.43 1.29 13.86
CA LEU A 118 18.82 2.50 14.42
C LEU A 118 18.97 2.61 15.95
N VAL A 119 19.39 1.54 16.62
CA VAL A 119 19.67 1.55 18.06
C VAL A 119 21.10 2.03 18.31
N ARG A 120 21.26 3.24 18.85
CA ARG A 120 22.56 3.91 19.04
C ARG A 120 23.53 3.20 20.02
N ASP A 121 23.03 2.27 20.83
CA ASP A 121 23.81 1.53 21.85
C ASP A 121 23.93 0.01 21.59
N ALA A 122 23.44 -0.50 20.46
CA ALA A 122 23.43 -1.95 20.15
C ALA A 122 24.69 -2.40 19.38
N SER A 123 25.88 -2.02 19.88
CA SER A 123 27.03 -1.76 19.00
C SER A 123 27.95 -2.94 18.67
N PHE A 124 27.76 -4.14 19.22
CA PHE A 124 28.75 -5.22 19.03
C PHE A 124 28.26 -6.47 18.28
N LEU A 125 27.10 -7.03 18.63
CA LEU A 125 26.65 -8.34 18.12
C LEU A 125 25.48 -8.28 17.14
N LEU A 126 24.59 -7.29 17.28
CA LEU A 126 23.33 -7.27 16.56
C LEU A 126 23.50 -6.89 15.08
N THR A 127 24.35 -5.92 14.74
CA THR A 127 24.58 -5.51 13.35
C THR A 127 25.19 -6.63 12.49
N PRO A 128 26.28 -7.32 12.92
CA PRO A 128 26.77 -8.50 12.21
C PRO A 128 25.73 -9.62 12.10
N MET A 129 24.95 -9.90 13.16
CA MET A 129 23.88 -10.92 13.08
C MET A 129 22.84 -10.56 12.02
N SER A 130 22.47 -9.28 11.90
CA SER A 130 21.51 -8.85 10.89
C SER A 130 22.02 -8.97 9.45
N LEU A 131 23.32 -8.72 9.22
CA LEU A 131 23.99 -8.99 7.94
C LEU A 131 24.03 -10.48 7.62
N ALA A 132 24.30 -11.34 8.61
CA ALA A 132 24.28 -12.78 8.44
C ALA A 132 22.88 -13.33 8.16
N VAL A 133 21.86 -12.74 8.77
CA VAL A 133 20.46 -13.04 8.50
C VAL A 133 20.14 -12.63 7.06
N GLN A 134 20.37 -11.37 6.67
CA GLN A 134 20.15 -10.86 5.30
C GLN A 134 20.87 -11.68 4.20
N GLY A 135 22.08 -12.17 4.47
CA GLY A 135 22.83 -13.00 3.53
C GLY A 135 22.10 -14.30 3.17
N LEU A 136 21.33 -14.89 4.08
CA LEU A 136 20.60 -16.15 3.85
C LEU A 136 19.72 -16.08 2.61
N GLY A 137 19.01 -14.97 2.43
CA GLY A 137 18.15 -14.74 1.27
C GLY A 137 18.92 -14.62 -0.05
N GLY A 138 20.01 -13.85 -0.09
CA GLY A 138 20.85 -13.69 -1.28
C GLY A 138 21.54 -14.98 -1.73
N GLY A 139 21.96 -15.82 -0.79
CA GLY A 139 22.51 -17.15 -1.07
C GLY A 139 21.48 -18.08 -1.70
N ALA A 140 20.25 -18.07 -1.19
CA ALA A 140 19.16 -18.87 -1.72
C ALA A 140 18.76 -18.46 -3.14
N ILE A 141 18.66 -17.15 -3.41
CA ILE A 141 18.39 -16.60 -4.75
C ILE A 141 19.45 -17.07 -5.74
N THR A 142 20.74 -16.94 -5.38
CA THR A 142 21.86 -17.33 -6.25
C THR A 142 21.82 -18.82 -6.60
N ALA A 143 21.55 -19.69 -5.62
CA ALA A 143 21.44 -21.12 -5.85
C ALA A 143 20.23 -21.49 -6.72
N LEU A 144 19.08 -20.86 -6.49
CA LEU A 144 17.85 -21.15 -7.24
C LEU A 144 17.93 -20.69 -8.70
N ILE A 145 18.59 -19.56 -9.00
CA ILE A 145 18.84 -19.11 -10.37
C ILE A 145 19.59 -20.20 -11.15
N GLN A 146 20.61 -20.82 -10.54
CA GLN A 146 21.38 -21.89 -11.17
C GLN A 146 20.54 -23.15 -11.41
N ILE A 147 19.71 -23.52 -10.43
CA ILE A 147 18.80 -24.67 -10.55
C ILE A 147 17.77 -24.44 -11.67
N ILE A 148 17.18 -23.23 -11.76
CA ILE A 148 16.19 -22.91 -12.78
C ILE A 148 16.81 -22.89 -14.18
N ILE A 149 18.01 -22.33 -14.36
CA ILE A 149 18.70 -22.37 -15.65
C ILE A 149 19.00 -23.82 -16.07
N ALA A 150 19.36 -24.68 -15.12
CA ALA A 150 19.59 -26.08 -15.42
C ALA A 150 18.31 -26.82 -15.82
N ASP A 151 17.17 -26.49 -15.20
CA ASP A 151 15.87 -27.07 -15.53
C ASP A 151 15.35 -26.58 -16.91
N LEU A 152 15.65 -25.33 -17.30
CA LEU A 152 15.13 -24.70 -18.53
C LEU A 152 16.03 -24.87 -19.77
N VAL A 153 17.34 -25.09 -19.58
CA VAL A 153 18.33 -25.02 -20.67
C VAL A 153 19.18 -26.29 -20.73
N PRO A 154 19.33 -26.93 -21.91
CA PRO A 154 20.23 -28.07 -22.12
C PRO A 154 21.69 -27.72 -21.81
N LEU A 155 22.48 -28.70 -21.32
CA LEU A 155 23.85 -28.48 -20.83
C LEU A 155 24.76 -27.75 -21.83
N ARG A 156 24.64 -28.03 -23.14
CA ARG A 156 25.39 -27.34 -24.20
C ARG A 156 25.18 -25.82 -24.22
N ASP A 157 23.98 -25.34 -23.90
CA ASP A 157 23.58 -23.95 -24.03
C ASP A 157 23.73 -23.18 -22.70
N ARG A 158 23.88 -23.89 -21.57
CA ARG A 158 23.97 -23.30 -20.21
C ARG A 158 25.14 -22.31 -20.07
N GLY A 159 26.22 -22.50 -20.83
CA GLY A 159 27.36 -21.56 -20.84
C GLY A 159 26.96 -20.14 -21.22
N ALA A 160 26.10 -19.98 -22.24
CA ALA A 160 25.63 -18.67 -22.69
C ALA A 160 24.73 -18.00 -21.65
N PHE A 161 23.78 -18.73 -21.07
CA PHE A 161 22.85 -18.19 -20.08
C PHE A 161 23.54 -17.90 -18.73
N ASN A 162 24.48 -18.73 -18.30
CA ASN A 162 25.33 -18.41 -17.15
C ASN A 162 26.25 -17.21 -17.44
N GLY A 163 26.67 -17.02 -18.69
CA GLY A 163 27.31 -15.79 -19.15
C GLY A 163 26.44 -14.55 -18.97
N VAL A 164 25.14 -14.63 -19.28
CA VAL A 164 24.17 -13.54 -19.03
C VAL A 164 24.00 -13.27 -17.53
N MET A 165 23.94 -14.32 -16.69
CA MET A 165 23.91 -14.14 -15.23
C MET A 165 25.20 -13.52 -14.70
N ALA A 166 26.36 -13.91 -15.23
CA ALA A 166 27.65 -13.31 -14.90
C ALA A 166 27.75 -11.85 -15.36
N LEU A 167 27.05 -11.48 -16.45
CA LEU A 167 26.91 -10.09 -16.88
C LEU A 167 26.08 -9.26 -15.91
N ALA A 168 24.91 -9.78 -15.52
CA ALA A 168 24.09 -9.14 -14.49
C ALA A 168 24.86 -8.97 -13.17
N TRP A 169 25.61 -10.00 -12.75
CA TRP A 169 26.46 -9.95 -11.56
C TRP A 169 27.59 -8.93 -11.69
N GLY A 170 28.29 -8.82 -12.81
CA GLY A 170 29.37 -7.83 -12.94
C GLY A 170 28.88 -6.39 -13.10
N ILE A 171 27.70 -6.16 -13.69
CA ILE A 171 27.05 -4.85 -13.67
C ILE A 171 26.71 -4.46 -12.23
N GLY A 172 26.06 -5.35 -11.48
CA GLY A 172 25.71 -5.12 -10.08
C GLY A 172 26.95 -5.02 -9.17
N GLY A 173 27.95 -5.87 -9.40
CA GLY A 173 29.20 -5.91 -8.65
C GLY A 173 30.09 -4.69 -8.90
N GLY A 174 29.99 -4.08 -10.08
CA GLY A 174 30.60 -2.78 -10.35
C GLY A 174 29.82 -1.63 -9.72
N SER A 175 28.50 -1.58 -9.90
CA SER A 175 27.68 -0.47 -9.37
C SER A 175 27.59 -0.48 -7.84
N GLY A 176 27.68 -1.64 -7.20
CA GLY A 176 27.63 -1.82 -5.75
C GLY A 176 28.62 -0.94 -4.98
N PRO A 177 29.94 -0.99 -5.24
CA PRO A 177 30.92 -0.09 -4.63
C PRO A 177 30.61 1.40 -4.78
N VAL A 178 30.08 1.82 -5.93
CA VAL A 178 29.72 3.23 -6.18
C VAL A 178 28.50 3.65 -5.34
N ILE A 179 27.47 2.80 -5.30
CA ILE A 179 26.28 3.00 -4.46
C ILE A 179 26.66 2.95 -2.97
N GLY A 180 27.45 1.95 -2.58
CA GLY A 180 28.08 1.75 -1.27
C GLY A 180 28.83 2.98 -0.79
N GLY A 181 29.82 3.40 -1.56
CA GLY A 181 30.68 4.54 -1.25
C GLY A 181 29.93 5.86 -1.23
N SER A 182 29.00 6.10 -2.15
CA SER A 182 28.23 7.36 -2.18
C SER A 182 27.26 7.49 -1.00
N LEU A 183 26.59 6.41 -0.61
CA LEU A 183 25.75 6.37 0.58
C LEU A 183 26.59 6.49 1.85
N ALA A 184 27.73 5.82 1.91
CA ALA A 184 28.66 5.91 3.03
C ALA A 184 29.21 7.33 3.23
N GLN A 185 29.68 7.99 2.17
CA GLN A 185 30.20 9.37 2.24
C GLN A 185 29.19 10.39 2.79
N ARG A 186 27.90 10.14 2.62
CA ARG A 186 26.81 11.01 3.10
C ARG A 186 26.31 10.62 4.51
N GLY A 187 26.96 9.67 5.19
CA GLY A 187 26.48 9.13 6.46
C GLY A 187 25.19 8.29 6.33
N GLN A 188 24.83 7.91 5.11
CA GLN A 188 23.58 7.24 4.75
C GLN A 188 23.78 5.75 4.40
N TRP A 189 24.88 5.14 4.87
CA TRP A 189 25.21 3.73 4.60
C TRP A 189 24.08 2.73 4.95
N ARG A 190 23.18 3.09 5.89
CA ARG A 190 22.01 2.28 6.26
C ARG A 190 21.03 2.03 5.10
N TRP A 191 21.05 2.87 4.06
CA TRP A 191 20.26 2.66 2.84
C TRP A 191 20.71 1.47 2.00
N LEU A 192 21.93 0.98 2.21
CA LEU A 192 22.42 -0.23 1.55
C LEU A 192 21.59 -1.46 1.91
N PHE A 193 20.98 -1.48 3.09
CA PHE A 193 20.11 -2.58 3.50
C PHE A 193 18.71 -2.51 2.90
N TRP A 194 18.31 -1.40 2.27
CA TRP A 194 16.96 -1.20 1.72
C TRP A 194 16.84 -1.51 0.21
N LEU A 195 17.93 -1.92 -0.44
CA LEU A 195 18.01 -2.00 -1.91
C LEU A 195 17.14 -3.13 -2.53
N ASN A 196 16.68 -4.13 -1.76
CA ASN A 196 16.10 -5.38 -2.30
C ASN A 196 14.62 -5.68 -1.97
N LEU A 197 13.69 -4.70 -2.01
CA LEU A 197 12.26 -4.95 -1.68
C LEU A 197 11.36 -5.25 -2.89
N PRO A 198 10.90 -6.51 -3.06
CA PRO A 198 9.56 -6.80 -3.60
C PRO A 198 8.74 -7.82 -2.78
N ILE A 199 7.43 -7.92 -3.08
CA ILE A 199 6.34 -8.56 -2.32
C ILE A 199 5.95 -9.94 -2.90
N THR A 200 5.47 -10.88 -2.07
CA THR A 200 4.94 -12.20 -2.52
C THR A 200 3.55 -12.57 -2.00
N PRO A 201 2.85 -13.53 -2.67
CA PRO A 201 1.57 -14.09 -2.25
C PRO A 201 1.67 -15.31 -1.31
N ASN A 202 0.56 -15.61 -0.63
CA ASN A 202 0.39 -16.64 0.41
C ASN A 202 0.42 -18.09 -0.11
N THR A 203 1.14 -18.98 0.59
CA THR A 203 0.95 -20.45 0.49
C THR A 203 0.94 -21.12 1.86
N PRO A 204 0.20 -22.24 2.07
CA PRO A 204 0.06 -22.86 3.40
C PRO A 204 1.30 -23.69 3.79
N LEU A 205 1.91 -23.38 4.95
CA LEU A 205 3.22 -23.90 5.37
C LEU A 205 3.24 -25.29 6.03
N ARG A 206 2.14 -25.74 6.64
CA ARG A 206 2.23 -26.67 7.78
C ARG A 206 2.53 -28.14 7.43
N GLU A 207 2.08 -28.64 6.28
CA GLU A 207 2.25 -30.07 5.91
C GLU A 207 3.57 -30.36 5.19
N LYS A 208 4.13 -29.38 4.48
CA LYS A 208 5.36 -29.56 3.68
C LYS A 208 6.64 -29.47 4.52
N LEU A 209 6.62 -28.76 5.66
CA LEU A 209 7.76 -28.62 6.58
C LEU A 209 8.20 -29.95 7.23
N LYS A 210 7.32 -30.97 7.28
CA LYS A 210 7.65 -32.30 7.82
C LYS A 210 8.58 -33.12 6.92
N ARG A 211 8.74 -32.75 5.64
CA ARG A 211 9.56 -33.50 4.66
C ARG A 211 11.03 -33.06 4.63
N LEU A 212 11.43 -32.12 5.48
CA LEU A 212 12.79 -31.58 5.54
C LEU A 212 13.72 -32.41 6.45
N ASP A 213 14.95 -32.67 6.01
CA ASP A 213 16.01 -33.28 6.82
C ASP A 213 16.61 -32.22 7.78
N TRP A 214 15.89 -31.91 8.84
CA TRP A 214 16.28 -30.91 9.83
C TRP A 214 17.62 -31.21 10.51
N ILE A 215 17.97 -32.49 10.67
CA ILE A 215 19.19 -32.91 11.37
C ILE A 215 20.42 -32.67 10.49
N GLY A 216 20.41 -33.15 9.24
CA GLY A 216 21.53 -32.89 8.32
C GLY A 216 21.74 -31.38 8.12
N ASN A 217 20.63 -30.67 7.95
CA ASN A 217 20.60 -29.22 7.81
C ASN A 217 21.18 -28.46 9.02
N ALA A 218 20.87 -28.88 10.25
CA ALA A 218 21.45 -28.27 11.45
C ALA A 218 22.97 -28.51 11.53
N ILE A 219 23.45 -29.71 11.19
CA ILE A 219 24.87 -30.06 11.22
C ILE A 219 25.65 -29.20 10.23
N ILE A 220 25.21 -29.06 8.98
CA ILE A 220 25.95 -28.30 7.98
C ILE A 220 26.02 -26.81 8.32
N VAL A 221 24.94 -26.22 8.85
CA VAL A 221 24.91 -24.81 9.30
C VAL A 221 25.86 -24.59 10.48
N ALA A 222 25.81 -25.45 11.49
CA ALA A 222 26.70 -25.34 12.65
C ALA A 222 28.18 -25.50 12.25
N SER A 223 28.45 -26.42 11.33
CA SER A 223 29.81 -26.74 10.88
C SER A 223 30.42 -25.61 10.06
N THR A 224 29.68 -25.07 9.09
CA THR A 224 30.14 -23.94 8.26
C THR A 224 30.32 -22.68 9.08
N THR A 225 29.38 -22.39 9.99
CA THR A 225 29.49 -21.28 10.94
C THR A 225 30.74 -21.41 11.79
N SER A 226 31.06 -22.60 12.30
CA SER A 226 32.27 -22.83 13.11
C SER A 226 33.56 -22.60 12.34
N VAL A 227 33.66 -23.07 11.09
CA VAL A 227 34.85 -22.82 10.24
C VAL A 227 35.04 -21.34 9.97
N VAL A 228 33.96 -20.66 9.58
CA VAL A 228 34.00 -19.22 9.33
C VAL A 228 34.36 -18.46 10.60
N ILE A 229 33.89 -18.92 11.76
CA ILE A 229 34.27 -18.31 13.04
C ILE A 229 35.77 -18.34 13.26
N ALA A 230 36.36 -19.52 13.08
CA ALA A 230 37.78 -19.70 13.24
C ALA A 230 38.59 -18.82 12.28
N LEU A 231 38.22 -18.82 11.00
CA LEU A 231 38.91 -18.07 9.94
C LEU A 231 38.87 -16.56 10.21
N THR A 232 37.74 -16.04 10.68
CA THR A 232 37.60 -14.61 10.95
C THR A 232 38.43 -14.15 12.15
N TRP A 233 38.72 -15.04 13.11
CA TRP A 233 39.59 -14.72 14.25
C TRP A 233 41.08 -14.93 14.00
N ALA A 234 41.41 -15.84 13.09
CA ALA A 234 42.76 -16.32 12.85
C ALA A 234 43.66 -15.22 12.29
N GLY A 235 44.80 -14.96 12.96
CA GLY A 235 45.81 -14.01 12.51
C GLY A 235 45.45 -12.53 12.73
N ILE A 236 44.28 -12.24 13.31
CA ILE A 236 43.85 -10.86 13.59
C ILE A 236 43.54 -10.69 15.09
N GLN A 237 42.58 -11.46 15.62
CA GLN A 237 42.23 -11.40 17.05
C GLN A 237 43.03 -12.41 17.87
N PHE A 238 43.29 -13.58 17.30
CA PHE A 238 44.05 -14.63 17.96
C PHE A 238 45.10 -15.22 17.00
N PRO A 239 46.27 -15.65 17.50
CA PRO A 239 47.24 -16.38 16.70
C PRO A 239 46.62 -17.64 16.08
N TRP A 240 47.11 -18.04 14.91
CA TRP A 240 46.66 -19.27 14.21
C TRP A 240 46.79 -20.54 15.06
N SER A 241 47.78 -20.57 15.97
CA SER A 241 48.00 -21.67 16.91
C SER A 241 47.06 -21.68 18.12
N SER A 242 46.23 -20.64 18.30
CA SER A 242 45.32 -20.53 19.44
C SER A 242 44.25 -21.61 19.41
N ALA A 243 43.97 -22.23 20.57
CA ALA A 243 42.85 -23.16 20.72
C ALA A 243 41.50 -22.54 20.32
N ARG A 244 41.35 -21.22 20.51
CA ARG A 244 40.14 -20.46 20.12
C ARG A 244 39.92 -20.41 18.61
N VAL A 245 40.97 -20.66 17.81
CA VAL A 245 40.91 -20.76 16.35
C VAL A 245 40.85 -22.22 15.93
N LEU A 246 41.74 -23.06 16.45
CA LEU A 246 41.87 -24.45 16.02
C LEU A 246 40.66 -25.32 16.37
N VAL A 247 40.05 -25.15 17.56
CA VAL A 247 38.89 -25.94 17.97
C VAL A 247 37.68 -25.74 17.04
N PRO A 248 37.17 -24.50 16.81
CA PRO A 248 36.06 -24.31 15.89
C PRO A 248 36.41 -24.67 14.43
N LEU A 249 37.67 -24.51 14.01
CA LEU A 249 38.11 -24.92 12.67
C LEU A 249 38.04 -26.44 12.50
N ILE A 250 38.61 -27.20 13.43
CA ILE A 250 38.66 -28.66 13.38
C ILE A 250 37.26 -29.26 13.55
N LEU A 251 36.48 -28.78 14.52
CA LEU A 251 35.10 -29.25 14.72
C LEU A 251 34.21 -28.90 13.53
N GLY A 252 34.38 -27.71 12.95
CA GLY A 252 33.65 -27.30 11.76
C GLY A 252 33.99 -28.18 10.55
N LEU A 253 35.27 -28.40 10.25
CA LEU A 253 35.69 -29.28 9.16
C LEU A 253 35.25 -30.74 9.40
N ALA A 254 35.39 -31.25 10.62
CA ALA A 254 34.93 -32.59 10.99
C ALA A 254 33.40 -32.73 10.87
N GLY A 255 32.64 -31.70 11.27
CA GLY A 255 31.19 -31.65 11.14
C GLY A 255 30.72 -31.59 9.69
N MET A 256 31.46 -30.91 8.80
CA MET A 256 31.19 -30.95 7.36
C MET A 256 31.42 -32.35 6.80
N VAL A 257 32.51 -33.03 7.19
CA VAL A 257 32.76 -34.43 6.81
C VAL A 257 31.67 -35.36 7.36
N ALA A 258 31.26 -35.17 8.61
CA ALA A 258 30.19 -35.94 9.25
C ALA A 258 28.83 -35.71 8.58
N PHE A 259 28.50 -34.49 8.15
CA PHE A 259 27.29 -34.20 7.37
C PHE A 259 27.24 -35.02 6.08
N PHE A 260 28.36 -35.08 5.34
CA PHE A 260 28.45 -35.90 4.14
C PHE A 260 28.32 -37.40 4.44
N GLY A 261 28.83 -37.87 5.58
CA GLY A 261 28.67 -39.25 6.05
C GLY A 261 27.22 -39.61 6.46
N VAL A 262 26.60 -38.82 7.32
CA VAL A 262 25.23 -39.06 7.86
C VAL A 262 24.18 -39.03 6.75
N ARG A 263 24.31 -38.11 5.79
CA ARG A 263 23.38 -37.99 4.66
C ARG A 263 23.48 -39.17 3.69
N SER A 264 24.69 -39.71 3.50
CA SER A 264 24.92 -40.91 2.71
C SER A 264 24.23 -42.15 3.29
N ILE A 265 24.08 -42.22 4.62
CA ILE A 265 23.43 -43.35 5.32
C ILE A 265 21.90 -43.21 5.33
N ARG A 266 21.36 -42.01 5.55
CA ARG A 266 19.91 -41.79 5.73
C ARG A 266 19.10 -41.65 4.44
N ALA A 267 19.68 -41.06 3.38
CA ALA A 267 18.94 -40.69 2.18
C ALA A 267 19.23 -41.59 0.97
N GLY A 268 20.11 -42.58 1.09
CA GLY A 268 20.56 -43.44 -0.03
C GLY A 268 21.33 -42.70 -1.14
N ILE A 269 21.40 -41.37 -1.09
CA ILE A 269 22.13 -40.50 -2.00
C ILE A 269 23.38 -40.01 -1.27
N SER A 270 24.53 -40.59 -1.60
CA SER A 270 25.81 -40.08 -1.10
C SER A 270 26.19 -38.83 -1.89
N ASN A 271 26.40 -37.68 -1.23
CA ASN A 271 27.01 -36.52 -1.90
C ASN A 271 28.44 -36.83 -2.39
N LEU A 272 29.05 -37.91 -1.91
CA LEU A 272 30.28 -38.50 -2.44
C LEU A 272 30.09 -39.02 -3.88
N SER A 273 28.87 -39.38 -4.31
CA SER A 273 28.59 -39.71 -5.72
C SER A 273 28.78 -38.49 -6.64
N LEU A 274 28.55 -37.27 -6.13
CA LEU A 274 28.72 -36.03 -6.90
C LEU A 274 30.21 -35.70 -7.16
N MET A 275 31.11 -36.20 -6.31
CA MET A 275 32.57 -36.10 -6.46
C MET A 275 33.21 -37.40 -6.96
N SER A 276 32.41 -38.39 -7.36
CA SER A 276 32.87 -39.75 -7.69
C SER A 276 33.85 -39.84 -8.87
N THR A 277 33.91 -38.80 -9.72
CA THR A 277 34.85 -38.74 -10.84
C THR A 277 35.92 -37.67 -10.61
N ALA A 278 37.14 -37.98 -11.07
CA ALA A 278 38.26 -37.05 -11.04
C ALA A 278 37.95 -35.72 -11.79
N THR A 279 37.13 -35.78 -12.84
CA THR A 279 36.66 -34.61 -13.58
C THR A 279 35.73 -33.72 -12.75
N ALA A 280 34.72 -34.28 -12.08
CA ALA A 280 33.81 -33.52 -11.22
C ALA A 280 34.53 -32.90 -10.03
N SER A 281 35.40 -33.69 -9.37
CA SER A 281 36.22 -33.23 -8.24
C SER A 281 37.13 -32.06 -8.63
N SER A 282 37.76 -32.12 -9.80
CA SER A 282 38.55 -31.01 -10.33
C SER A 282 37.70 -29.77 -10.62
N GLY A 283 36.49 -29.94 -11.17
CA GLY A 283 35.57 -28.82 -11.38
C GLY A 283 35.18 -28.09 -10.09
N TYR A 284 34.89 -28.83 -9.02
CA TYR A 284 34.62 -28.27 -7.70
C TYR A 284 35.85 -27.58 -7.09
N ALA A 285 37.04 -28.17 -7.21
CA ALA A 285 38.29 -27.58 -6.72
C ALA A 285 38.59 -26.25 -7.43
N GLN A 286 38.44 -26.19 -8.75
CA GLN A 286 38.64 -24.96 -9.52
C GLN A 286 37.64 -23.88 -9.15
N ASN A 287 36.37 -24.25 -8.96
CA ASN A 287 35.34 -23.31 -8.53
C ASN A 287 35.64 -22.72 -7.15
N PHE A 288 36.15 -23.54 -6.23
CA PHE A 288 36.59 -23.10 -4.91
C PHE A 288 37.78 -22.13 -5.02
N LEU A 289 38.86 -22.52 -5.72
CA LEU A 289 40.06 -21.68 -5.87
C LEU A 289 39.75 -20.35 -6.55
N ASN A 290 38.89 -20.35 -7.58
CA ASN A 290 38.48 -19.13 -8.27
C ASN A 290 37.69 -18.19 -7.35
N GLY A 291 36.85 -18.75 -6.46
CA GLY A 291 36.15 -17.97 -5.44
C GLY A 291 37.11 -17.22 -4.51
N ILE A 292 38.20 -17.86 -4.09
CA ILE A 292 39.24 -17.20 -3.27
C ILE A 292 39.84 -16.00 -4.00
N VAL A 293 40.25 -16.20 -5.26
CA VAL A 293 40.88 -15.14 -6.07
C VAL A 293 39.91 -13.99 -6.31
N LEU A 294 38.67 -14.29 -6.72
CA LEU A 294 37.62 -13.30 -6.97
C LEU A 294 37.33 -12.44 -5.73
N ALA A 295 37.13 -13.06 -4.56
CA ALA A 295 36.86 -12.31 -3.33
C ALA A 295 38.05 -11.46 -2.89
N THR A 296 39.27 -12.01 -2.97
CA THR A 296 40.49 -11.29 -2.57
C THR A 296 40.66 -10.02 -3.42
N LEU A 297 40.53 -10.14 -4.74
CA LEU A 297 40.65 -8.98 -5.63
C LEU A 297 39.52 -7.97 -5.42
N SER A 298 38.28 -8.44 -5.34
CA SER A 298 37.12 -7.54 -5.20
C SER A 298 37.20 -6.70 -3.92
N TYR A 299 37.73 -7.27 -2.84
CA TYR A 299 37.79 -6.60 -1.53
C TYR A 299 39.06 -5.73 -1.36
N TRP A 300 40.24 -6.28 -1.67
CA TRP A 300 41.51 -5.64 -1.36
C TRP A 300 42.02 -4.68 -2.45
N LEU A 301 41.42 -4.72 -3.65
CA LEU A 301 41.68 -3.72 -4.68
C LEU A 301 41.11 -2.34 -4.31
N SER A 302 39.96 -2.30 -3.63
CA SER A 302 39.42 -1.05 -3.09
C SER A 302 40.37 -0.45 -2.04
N VAL A 303 40.97 -1.30 -1.21
CA VAL A 303 42.00 -0.90 -0.23
C VAL A 303 43.24 -0.34 -0.92
N TYR A 304 43.71 -0.93 -2.02
CA TYR A 304 44.82 -0.39 -2.80
C TYR A 304 44.56 1.06 -3.27
N PHE A 305 43.38 1.32 -3.84
CA PHE A 305 43.05 2.66 -4.32
C PHE A 305 42.87 3.67 -3.19
N GLN A 306 42.24 3.27 -2.09
CA GLN A 306 42.03 4.16 -0.94
C GLN A 306 43.34 4.43 -0.19
N ALA A 307 44.17 3.41 0.06
CA ALA A 307 45.37 3.53 0.86
C ALA A 307 46.59 4.04 0.08
N CYS A 308 46.86 3.49 -1.12
CA CYS A 308 48.07 3.83 -1.89
C CYS A 308 47.87 5.08 -2.76
N ARG A 309 46.64 5.31 -3.25
CA ARG A 309 46.33 6.37 -4.23
C ARG A 309 45.54 7.55 -3.64
N ASP A 310 45.27 7.54 -2.33
CA ASP A 310 44.48 8.57 -1.62
C ASP A 310 43.12 8.81 -2.30
N ALA A 311 42.55 7.78 -2.92
CA ALA A 311 41.27 7.85 -3.59
C ALA A 311 40.14 7.80 -2.54
N GLY A 312 39.13 8.66 -2.68
CA GLY A 312 37.92 8.54 -1.86
C GLY A 312 37.18 7.22 -2.14
N PRO A 313 36.32 6.74 -1.21
CA PRO A 313 35.59 5.46 -1.37
C PRO A 313 34.85 5.31 -2.71
N THR A 314 34.18 6.36 -3.18
CA THR A 314 33.49 6.34 -4.48
C THR A 314 34.46 6.25 -5.66
N ALA A 315 35.60 6.94 -5.59
CA ALA A 315 36.62 6.90 -6.64
C ALA A 315 37.28 5.51 -6.71
N ALA A 316 37.59 4.91 -5.56
CA ALA A 316 38.09 3.54 -5.48
C ALA A 316 37.09 2.51 -6.03
N GLY A 317 35.78 2.73 -5.83
CA GLY A 317 34.72 1.92 -6.43
C GLY A 317 34.68 2.03 -7.96
N VAL A 318 34.81 3.26 -8.51
CA VAL A 318 34.90 3.48 -9.96
C VAL A 318 36.18 2.86 -10.54
N ASP A 319 37.30 2.96 -9.84
CA ASP A 319 38.58 2.38 -10.26
C ASP A 319 38.56 0.84 -10.30
N GLY A 320 37.59 0.20 -9.64
CA GLY A 320 37.31 -1.24 -9.69
C GLY A 320 36.52 -1.70 -10.93
N PHE A 321 35.97 -0.79 -11.74
CA PHE A 321 35.25 -1.15 -12.96
C PHE A 321 36.10 -1.93 -13.97
N GLY A 322 37.42 -1.69 -13.99
CA GLY A 322 38.34 -2.44 -14.86
C GLY A 322 38.27 -3.95 -14.63
N LEU A 323 38.13 -4.38 -13.38
CA LEU A 323 37.96 -5.78 -13.02
C LEU A 323 36.55 -6.27 -13.36
N SER A 324 35.51 -5.58 -12.87
CA SER A 324 34.11 -6.05 -13.02
C SER A 324 33.64 -6.10 -14.48
N TYR A 325 34.01 -5.11 -15.30
CA TYR A 325 33.59 -5.03 -16.70
C TYR A 325 34.41 -5.90 -17.64
N THR A 326 35.44 -6.58 -17.16
CA THR A 326 36.18 -7.57 -17.96
C THR A 326 35.80 -9.01 -17.60
N ILE A 327 35.39 -9.28 -16.36
CA ILE A 327 34.81 -10.57 -15.95
C ILE A 327 33.59 -10.93 -16.78
N SER A 328 32.63 -10.00 -16.89
CA SER A 328 31.33 -10.28 -17.49
C SER A 328 31.36 -10.58 -19.00
N PRO A 329 31.99 -9.78 -19.87
CA PRO A 329 32.06 -10.09 -21.29
C PRO A 329 32.87 -11.35 -21.57
N SER A 330 33.94 -11.58 -20.81
CA SER A 330 34.78 -12.79 -20.95
C SER A 330 34.03 -14.05 -20.56
N SER A 331 33.22 -13.99 -19.50
CA SER A 331 32.30 -15.05 -19.09
C SER A 331 31.32 -15.44 -20.19
N LEU A 332 30.67 -14.45 -20.82
CA LEU A 332 29.73 -14.68 -21.91
C LEU A 332 30.43 -15.21 -23.16
N LEU A 333 31.53 -14.58 -23.57
CA LEU A 333 32.31 -14.98 -24.74
C LEU A 333 32.75 -16.45 -24.63
N PHE A 334 33.36 -16.83 -23.51
CA PHE A 334 33.86 -18.19 -23.35
C PHE A 334 32.77 -19.21 -23.02
N GLY A 335 31.63 -18.78 -22.49
CA GLY A 335 30.40 -19.58 -22.47
C GLY A 335 29.94 -19.96 -23.89
N LEU A 336 29.94 -19.00 -24.82
CA LEU A 336 29.63 -19.23 -26.24
C LEU A 336 30.71 -20.06 -26.95
N VAL A 337 31.99 -19.87 -26.62
CA VAL A 337 33.09 -20.70 -27.16
C VAL A 337 32.91 -22.16 -26.76
N VAL A 338 32.61 -22.46 -25.50
CA VAL A 338 32.34 -23.83 -25.07
C VAL A 338 31.09 -24.39 -25.74
N GLN A 339 30.02 -23.59 -25.88
CA GLN A 339 28.81 -24.01 -26.60
C GLN A 339 29.10 -24.42 -28.05
N LYS A 340 29.94 -23.65 -28.76
CA LYS A 340 30.30 -23.95 -30.17
C LYS A 340 31.30 -25.09 -30.31
N THR A 341 32.31 -25.14 -29.43
CA THR A 341 33.43 -26.09 -29.54
C THR A 341 33.18 -27.40 -28.81
N LEU A 342 32.21 -27.42 -27.88
CA LEU A 342 31.94 -28.51 -26.94
C LEU A 342 33.15 -28.91 -26.08
N ARG A 343 34.15 -28.03 -25.98
CA ARG A 343 35.43 -28.28 -25.31
C ARG A 343 35.64 -27.29 -24.17
N PHE A 344 35.66 -27.80 -22.94
CA PHE A 344 35.79 -26.96 -21.73
C PHE A 344 37.21 -26.91 -21.13
N ARG A 345 38.13 -27.82 -21.49
CA ARG A 345 39.48 -27.88 -20.87
C ARG A 345 40.40 -26.73 -21.31
N GLN A 346 40.45 -26.44 -22.61
CA GLN A 346 41.35 -25.43 -23.16
C GLN A 346 40.99 -24.02 -22.68
N PRO A 347 39.70 -23.61 -22.66
CA PRO A 347 39.31 -22.35 -22.03
C PRO A 347 39.74 -22.26 -20.55
N MET A 348 39.64 -23.34 -19.77
CA MET A 348 40.10 -23.32 -18.38
C MET A 348 41.60 -23.08 -18.23
N TRP A 349 42.43 -23.79 -18.99
CA TRP A 349 43.87 -23.61 -18.94
C TRP A 349 44.27 -22.19 -19.31
N PHE A 350 43.61 -21.64 -20.33
CA PHE A 350 43.80 -20.26 -20.73
C PHE A 350 43.39 -19.28 -19.62
N GLY A 351 42.23 -19.46 -19.02
CA GLY A 351 41.73 -18.63 -17.91
C GLY A 351 42.69 -18.61 -16.72
N TRP A 352 43.13 -19.77 -16.24
CA TRP A 352 44.09 -19.85 -15.12
C TRP A 352 45.45 -19.24 -15.47
N THR A 353 45.93 -19.41 -16.70
CA THR A 353 47.19 -18.80 -17.15
C THR A 353 47.10 -17.27 -17.11
N LEU A 354 45.99 -16.70 -17.58
CA LEU A 354 45.75 -15.25 -17.48
C LEU A 354 45.70 -14.77 -16.02
N MET A 355 45.12 -15.56 -15.11
CA MET A 355 45.09 -15.23 -13.68
C MET A 355 46.47 -15.33 -13.02
N ILE A 356 47.37 -16.20 -13.48
CA ILE A 356 48.75 -16.23 -12.98
C ILE A 356 49.50 -14.98 -13.47
N VAL A 357 49.41 -14.70 -14.78
CA VAL A 357 50.10 -13.56 -15.41
C VAL A 357 49.62 -12.24 -14.83
N GLY A 358 48.31 -12.01 -14.77
CA GLY A 358 47.80 -10.74 -14.24
C GLY A 358 48.10 -10.56 -12.75
N ALA A 359 48.18 -11.62 -11.96
CA ALA A 359 48.46 -11.52 -10.53
C ALA A 359 49.93 -11.17 -10.30
N ALA A 360 50.83 -11.77 -11.09
CA ALA A 360 52.23 -11.40 -11.13
C ALA A 360 52.44 -9.94 -11.58
N LEU A 361 51.69 -9.48 -12.60
CA LEU A 361 51.72 -8.09 -13.04
C LEU A 361 51.20 -7.13 -11.97
N MET A 362 50.10 -7.47 -11.29
CA MET A 362 49.60 -6.68 -10.16
C MET A 362 50.62 -6.61 -9.01
N GLY A 363 51.42 -7.66 -8.80
CA GLY A 363 52.55 -7.66 -7.86
C GLY A 363 53.63 -6.61 -8.13
N THR A 364 53.61 -5.94 -9.29
CA THR A 364 54.52 -4.83 -9.62
C THR A 364 53.94 -3.45 -9.31
N LEU A 365 52.67 -3.36 -8.89
CA LEU A 365 51.99 -2.09 -8.60
C LEU A 365 52.54 -1.44 -7.32
N ASP A 366 52.83 -0.15 -7.41
CA ASP A 366 53.28 0.70 -6.31
C ASP A 366 52.40 1.96 -6.15
N GLU A 367 52.68 2.81 -5.16
CA GLU A 367 51.93 4.04 -4.88
C GLU A 367 51.98 5.10 -6.01
N ASN A 368 52.95 4.98 -6.93
CA ASN A 368 53.22 5.91 -8.02
C ASN A 368 52.72 5.40 -9.40
N SER A 369 52.34 4.13 -9.48
CA SER A 369 51.91 3.44 -10.70
C SER A 369 50.74 4.14 -11.38
N SER A 370 50.79 4.29 -12.71
CA SER A 370 49.76 5.00 -13.46
C SER A 370 48.40 4.27 -13.43
N ARG A 371 47.29 5.03 -13.51
CA ARG A 371 45.92 4.46 -13.46
C ARG A 371 45.64 3.54 -14.66
N SER A 372 46.14 3.87 -15.84
CA SER A 372 45.99 3.05 -17.05
C SER A 372 46.65 1.67 -16.89
N LEU A 373 47.82 1.62 -16.27
CA LEU A 373 48.53 0.38 -15.96
C LEU A 373 47.72 -0.49 -14.98
N CYS A 374 47.13 0.14 -13.95
CA CYS A 374 46.25 -0.54 -12.99
C CYS A 374 45.03 -1.16 -13.69
N TYR A 375 44.38 -0.44 -14.59
CA TYR A 375 43.21 -0.97 -15.33
C TYR A 375 43.58 -2.08 -16.31
N ALA A 376 44.74 -1.99 -16.96
CA ALA A 376 45.23 -3.03 -17.87
C ALA A 376 45.47 -4.35 -17.13
N TYR A 377 46.10 -4.31 -15.95
CA TYR A 377 46.35 -5.51 -15.17
C TYR A 377 45.07 -6.12 -14.60
N GLN A 378 44.13 -5.28 -14.14
CA GLN A 378 42.78 -5.71 -13.76
C GLN A 378 42.04 -6.38 -14.92
N ALA A 379 42.19 -5.88 -16.15
CA ALA A 379 41.52 -6.44 -17.31
C ALA A 379 41.98 -7.88 -17.64
N ILE A 380 43.30 -8.13 -17.54
CA ILE A 380 43.89 -9.47 -17.70
C ILE A 380 43.32 -10.41 -16.64
N MET A 381 43.27 -9.92 -15.40
CA MET A 381 42.75 -10.68 -14.27
C MET A 381 41.27 -11.00 -14.38
N GLY A 382 40.46 -9.99 -14.68
CA GLY A 382 39.02 -10.15 -14.85
C GLY A 382 38.68 -11.07 -16.00
N THR A 383 39.44 -11.02 -17.10
CA THR A 383 39.28 -11.96 -18.22
C THR A 383 39.49 -13.41 -17.76
N GLY A 384 40.59 -13.69 -17.05
CA GLY A 384 40.87 -15.02 -16.52
C GLY A 384 39.79 -15.52 -15.56
N ILE A 385 39.39 -14.68 -14.60
CA ILE A 385 38.33 -14.98 -13.63
C ILE A 385 37.00 -15.28 -14.33
N GLY A 386 36.60 -14.46 -15.31
CA GLY A 386 35.36 -14.64 -16.04
C GLY A 386 35.29 -15.96 -16.80
N ILE A 387 36.42 -16.37 -17.41
CA ILE A 387 36.51 -17.66 -18.09
C ILE A 387 36.30 -18.80 -17.09
N ILE A 388 37.03 -18.82 -15.97
CA ILE A 388 36.89 -19.90 -14.98
C ILE A 388 35.50 -19.90 -14.35
N TYR A 389 34.93 -18.72 -14.10
CA TYR A 389 33.62 -18.56 -13.48
C TYR A 389 32.51 -19.32 -14.22
N VAL A 390 32.50 -19.27 -15.56
CA VAL A 390 31.50 -19.95 -16.40
C VAL A 390 31.94 -21.36 -16.80
N VAL A 391 33.23 -21.59 -17.06
CA VAL A 391 33.66 -22.86 -17.62
C VAL A 391 33.70 -23.97 -16.54
N ALA A 392 33.90 -23.63 -15.26
CA ALA A 392 33.95 -24.59 -14.15
C ALA A 392 32.66 -25.42 -13.94
N TYR A 393 31.52 -25.01 -14.52
CA TYR A 393 30.26 -25.75 -14.46
C TYR A 393 30.29 -27.05 -15.28
N PHE A 394 30.88 -27.01 -16.48
CA PHE A 394 30.86 -28.11 -17.43
C PHE A 394 31.45 -29.42 -16.88
N PRO A 395 32.63 -29.45 -16.24
CA PRO A 395 33.17 -30.70 -15.71
C PRO A 395 32.43 -31.27 -14.51
N VAL A 396 31.67 -30.43 -13.79
CA VAL A 396 30.83 -30.88 -12.69
C VAL A 396 29.59 -31.58 -13.24
N LEU A 397 29.01 -31.06 -14.32
CA LEU A 397 27.74 -31.54 -14.85
C LEU A 397 27.87 -32.60 -15.95
N ALA A 398 28.98 -32.64 -16.69
CA ALA A 398 29.19 -33.64 -17.74
C ALA A 398 29.17 -35.11 -17.24
N PRO A 399 29.77 -35.46 -16.08
CA PRO A 399 29.77 -36.84 -15.58
C PRO A 399 28.54 -37.23 -14.75
N ILE A 400 27.65 -36.28 -14.46
CA ILE A 400 26.51 -36.48 -13.53
C ILE A 400 25.22 -36.68 -14.33
N ASP A 401 24.37 -37.60 -13.87
CA ASP A 401 23.04 -37.82 -14.43
C ASP A 401 22.17 -36.55 -14.33
N ILE A 402 21.32 -36.32 -15.33
CA ILE A 402 20.46 -35.14 -15.45
C ILE A 402 19.58 -35.00 -14.19
N ALA A 403 19.09 -36.11 -13.63
CA ALA A 403 18.30 -36.14 -12.40
C ALA A 403 19.05 -35.60 -11.16
N GLN A 404 20.38 -35.65 -11.16
CA GLN A 404 21.24 -35.19 -10.05
C GLN A 404 21.86 -33.80 -10.31
N SER A 405 21.48 -33.10 -11.39
CA SER A 405 22.02 -31.78 -11.72
C SER A 405 21.70 -30.71 -10.66
N ALA A 406 20.50 -30.72 -10.08
CA ALA A 406 20.09 -29.74 -9.06
C ALA A 406 20.92 -29.81 -7.76
N PRO A 407 21.10 -30.99 -7.11
CA PRO A 407 21.96 -31.08 -5.93
C PRO A 407 23.44 -30.82 -6.23
N ALA A 408 23.94 -31.18 -7.42
CA ALA A 408 25.30 -30.85 -7.85
C ALA A 408 25.53 -29.33 -7.94
N LEU A 409 24.58 -28.60 -8.54
CA LEU A 409 24.65 -27.14 -8.65
C LEU A 409 24.48 -26.42 -7.31
N ALA A 410 23.65 -26.94 -6.41
CA ALA A 410 23.55 -26.43 -5.05
C ALA A 410 24.89 -26.59 -4.32
N PHE A 411 25.54 -27.74 -4.42
CA PHE A 411 26.87 -27.97 -3.82
C PHE A 411 27.96 -27.11 -4.47
N PHE A 412 27.91 -26.93 -5.79
CA PHE A 412 28.81 -26.03 -6.52
C PHE A 412 28.69 -24.58 -6.04
N THR A 413 27.45 -24.09 -5.90
CA THR A 413 27.16 -22.72 -5.43
C THR A 413 27.56 -22.55 -3.97
N PHE A 414 27.39 -23.59 -3.16
CA PHE A 414 27.85 -23.62 -1.77
C PHE A 414 29.38 -23.48 -1.69
N LEU A 415 30.14 -24.30 -2.42
CA LEU A 415 31.60 -24.23 -2.41
C LEU A 415 32.14 -22.88 -2.89
N ARG A 416 31.49 -22.28 -3.89
CA ARG A 416 31.84 -20.94 -4.37
C ARG A 416 31.70 -19.90 -3.27
N ASN A 417 30.52 -19.83 -2.64
CA ASN A 417 30.26 -18.84 -1.58
C ASN A 417 31.13 -19.08 -0.35
N PHE A 418 31.36 -20.34 0.00
CA PHE A 418 32.28 -20.71 1.06
C PHE A 418 33.71 -20.22 0.77
N ALA A 419 34.18 -20.37 -0.48
CA ALA A 419 35.50 -19.88 -0.90
C ALA A 419 35.67 -18.35 -0.83
N LEU A 420 34.59 -17.58 -1.05
CA LEU A 420 34.66 -16.11 -0.97
C LEU A 420 35.13 -15.65 0.42
N ILE A 421 34.72 -16.38 1.47
CA ILE A 421 35.09 -16.09 2.87
C ILE A 421 36.60 -16.28 3.07
N TRP A 422 37.18 -17.31 2.46
CA TRP A 422 38.61 -17.57 2.50
C TRP A 422 39.40 -16.45 1.80
N GLY A 423 38.90 -15.92 0.67
CA GLY A 423 39.57 -14.80 -0.02
C GLY A 423 39.65 -13.52 0.81
N VAL A 424 38.55 -13.14 1.47
CA VAL A 424 38.55 -11.99 2.39
C VAL A 424 39.52 -12.23 3.55
N THR A 425 39.47 -13.43 4.16
CA THR A 425 40.29 -13.78 5.33
C THR A 425 41.78 -13.82 5.02
N ILE A 426 42.17 -14.52 3.94
CA ILE A 426 43.57 -14.66 3.53
C ILE A 426 44.15 -13.28 3.23
N GLY A 427 43.43 -12.46 2.45
CA GLY A 427 43.93 -11.12 2.12
C GLY A 427 44.07 -10.21 3.34
N GLY A 428 43.12 -10.26 4.28
CA GLY A 428 43.20 -9.49 5.51
C GLY A 428 44.37 -9.92 6.40
N THR A 429 44.60 -11.24 6.51
CA THR A 429 45.72 -11.80 7.29
C THR A 429 47.07 -11.41 6.69
N VAL A 430 47.23 -11.56 5.38
CA VAL A 430 48.47 -11.19 4.68
C VAL A 430 48.73 -9.70 4.83
N LEU A 431 47.71 -8.86 4.57
CA LEU A 431 47.85 -7.41 4.68
C LEU A 431 48.19 -6.97 6.11
N GLN A 432 47.50 -7.51 7.11
CA GLN A 432 47.75 -7.20 8.53
C GLN A 432 49.19 -7.53 8.95
N ASN A 433 49.67 -8.73 8.61
CA ASN A 433 51.01 -9.18 8.97
C ASN A 433 52.09 -8.33 8.28
N GLN A 434 51.86 -7.96 7.01
CA GLN A 434 52.79 -7.12 6.26
C GLN A 434 52.78 -5.67 6.74
N LEU A 435 51.62 -5.09 7.05
CA LEU A 435 51.53 -3.72 7.59
C LEU A 435 52.23 -3.59 8.96
N THR A 436 52.12 -4.61 9.82
CA THR A 436 52.83 -4.65 11.11
C THR A 436 54.35 -4.58 10.93
N SER A 437 54.87 -5.06 9.79
CA SER A 437 56.30 -5.07 9.49
C SER A 437 56.76 -3.86 8.67
N ASN A 438 55.88 -3.30 7.83
CA ASN A 438 56.23 -2.25 6.86
C ASN A 438 55.87 -0.83 7.34
N LEU A 439 54.99 -0.65 8.32
CA LEU A 439 54.64 0.67 8.86
C LEU A 439 55.72 1.19 9.84
N PRO A 440 55.94 2.51 9.92
CA PRO A 440 56.85 3.10 10.91
C PRO A 440 56.43 2.74 12.35
N ALA A 441 57.38 2.28 13.17
CA ALA A 441 57.10 1.77 14.52
C ALA A 441 56.40 2.79 15.43
N GLU A 442 56.77 4.08 15.32
CA GLU A 442 56.15 5.19 16.07
C GLU A 442 54.71 5.47 15.65
N PHE A 443 54.38 5.25 14.37
CA PHE A 443 53.02 5.40 13.85
C PHE A 443 52.16 4.19 14.23
N LEU A 444 52.73 2.98 14.15
CA LEU A 444 52.05 1.75 14.53
C LEU A 444 51.67 1.71 16.02
N ALA A 445 52.49 2.31 16.90
CA ALA A 445 52.23 2.41 18.33
C ALA A 445 50.97 3.21 18.70
N GLN A 446 50.40 3.97 17.75
CA GLN A 446 49.17 4.76 17.94
C GLN A 446 47.90 3.90 17.87
N PHE A 447 48.00 2.66 17.38
CA PHE A 447 46.85 1.78 17.18
C PHE A 447 46.84 0.63 18.20
N PRO A 448 45.73 0.38 18.91
CA PRO A 448 45.63 -0.72 19.87
C PRO A 448 45.72 -2.09 19.19
N GLY A 449 46.37 -3.06 19.84
CA GLY A 449 46.50 -4.43 19.31
C GLY A 449 45.16 -5.16 19.22
N GLY A 450 44.92 -5.87 18.11
CA GLY A 450 43.71 -6.70 17.89
C GLY A 450 42.69 -6.14 16.90
N THR A 451 42.96 -4.98 16.28
CA THR A 451 42.18 -4.39 15.18
C THR A 451 42.88 -4.60 13.83
N GLN A 452 42.12 -4.57 12.72
CA GLN A 452 42.76 -4.55 11.39
C GLN A 452 43.31 -3.16 11.12
N ILE A 453 44.65 -3.05 11.13
CA ILE A 453 45.40 -1.80 11.00
C ILE A 453 44.99 -1.04 9.73
N ALA A 454 44.74 -1.77 8.64
CA ALA A 454 44.37 -1.20 7.36
C ALA A 454 43.21 -0.20 7.46
N PHE A 455 42.17 -0.52 8.24
CA PHE A 455 40.93 0.25 8.24
C PHE A 455 40.89 1.40 9.24
N GLU A 456 41.73 1.34 10.28
CA GLU A 456 41.97 2.48 11.19
C GLU A 456 42.87 3.53 10.52
N VAL A 457 43.85 3.08 9.74
CA VAL A 457 44.83 3.97 9.12
C VAL A 457 44.23 4.71 7.92
N ILE A 458 43.51 4.03 7.02
CA ILE A 458 43.01 4.60 5.75
C ILE A 458 42.30 5.97 5.90
N PRO A 459 41.35 6.16 6.84
CA PRO A 459 40.68 7.45 7.02
C PRO A 459 41.60 8.59 7.43
N THR A 460 42.75 8.28 8.06
CA THR A 460 43.71 9.25 8.57
C THR A 460 44.77 9.66 7.54
N ILE A 461 45.06 8.79 6.55
CA ILE A 461 46.13 8.97 5.54
C ILE A 461 46.06 10.35 4.87
N ARG A 462 44.85 10.81 4.54
CA ARG A 462 44.64 12.08 3.84
C ARG A 462 45.15 13.29 4.64
N ASN A 463 45.10 13.20 5.97
CA ASN A 463 45.44 14.28 6.91
C ASN A 463 46.89 14.20 7.43
N LEU A 464 47.64 13.15 7.07
CA LEU A 464 49.05 13.02 7.45
C LEU A 464 49.90 14.07 6.74
N GLN A 465 50.83 14.68 7.47
CA GLN A 465 51.83 15.57 6.88
C GLN A 465 52.91 14.77 6.16
N GLN A 466 53.53 15.36 5.14
CA GLN A 466 54.74 14.78 4.54
C GLN A 466 55.91 14.90 5.54
N PRO A 467 56.82 13.90 5.65
CA PRO A 467 56.99 12.71 4.79
C PRO A 467 56.15 11.49 5.19
N LEU A 468 55.56 11.48 6.39
CA LEU A 468 54.84 10.33 6.96
C LEU A 468 53.72 9.81 6.05
N LYS A 469 53.02 10.71 5.36
CA LYS A 469 51.98 10.32 4.38
C LYS A 469 52.51 9.38 3.29
N ASP A 470 53.69 9.65 2.75
CA ASP A 470 54.25 8.85 1.65
C ASP A 470 54.86 7.54 2.17
N GLU A 471 55.44 7.54 3.36
CA GLU A 471 55.90 6.33 4.04
C GLU A 471 54.76 5.34 4.31
N VAL A 472 53.62 5.84 4.79
CA VAL A 472 52.42 5.01 5.02
C VAL A 472 51.87 4.47 3.70
N ARG A 473 51.75 5.30 2.64
CA ARG A 473 51.30 4.87 1.32
C ARG A 473 52.21 3.79 0.71
N HIS A 474 53.52 3.95 0.85
CA HIS A 474 54.51 2.98 0.40
C HIS A 474 54.40 1.66 1.17
N ALA A 475 54.20 1.70 2.49
CA ALA A 475 54.00 0.52 3.32
C ALA A 475 52.77 -0.30 2.90
N PHE A 476 51.66 0.36 2.55
CA PHE A 476 50.47 -0.30 2.00
C PHE A 476 50.74 -0.93 0.62
N ALA A 477 51.42 -0.22 -0.27
CA ALA A 477 51.76 -0.72 -1.60
C ALA A 477 52.59 -2.00 -1.51
N LYS A 478 53.67 -1.99 -0.73
CA LYS A 478 54.54 -3.16 -0.51
C LYS A 478 53.80 -4.34 0.10
N SER A 479 52.89 -4.07 1.03
CA SER A 479 52.08 -5.09 1.69
C SER A 479 51.08 -5.76 0.74
N LEU A 480 50.49 -4.99 -0.17
CA LEU A 480 49.55 -5.50 -1.18
C LEU A 480 50.26 -6.26 -2.31
N GLN A 481 51.51 -5.92 -2.66
CA GLN A 481 52.31 -6.70 -3.61
C GLN A 481 52.46 -8.17 -3.18
N VAL A 482 52.71 -8.41 -1.89
CA VAL A 482 52.77 -9.76 -1.32
C VAL A 482 51.44 -10.50 -1.51
N LEU A 483 50.32 -9.81 -1.30
CA LEU A 483 48.99 -10.38 -1.51
C LEU A 483 48.75 -10.78 -2.98
N TRP A 484 49.17 -9.94 -3.93
CA TRP A 484 49.06 -10.26 -5.36
C TRP A 484 49.90 -11.49 -5.74
N ASN A 485 51.08 -11.67 -5.15
CA ASN A 485 51.90 -12.86 -5.35
C ASN A 485 51.27 -14.12 -4.75
N VAL A 486 50.59 -14.02 -3.61
CA VAL A 486 49.81 -15.13 -3.03
C VAL A 486 48.70 -15.56 -4.00
N LEU A 487 48.03 -14.62 -4.66
CA LEU A 487 47.02 -14.94 -5.68
C LEU A 487 47.60 -15.64 -6.91
N ALA A 488 48.82 -15.31 -7.33
CA ALA A 488 49.50 -16.04 -8.39
C ALA A 488 49.72 -17.51 -8.00
N GLY A 489 50.11 -17.77 -6.75
CA GLY A 489 50.27 -19.13 -6.21
C GLY A 489 48.95 -19.92 -6.17
N ILE A 490 47.87 -19.31 -5.68
CA ILE A 490 46.53 -19.93 -5.65
C ILE A 490 46.02 -20.21 -7.08
N SER A 491 46.28 -19.29 -8.01
CA SER A 491 45.93 -19.48 -9.43
C SER A 491 46.74 -20.61 -10.08
N GLY A 492 48.00 -20.78 -9.69
CA GLY A 492 48.83 -21.94 -10.05
C GLY A 492 48.25 -23.27 -9.58
N LEU A 493 47.76 -23.34 -8.33
CA LEU A 493 47.05 -24.52 -7.83
C LEU A 493 45.76 -24.77 -8.62
N GLY A 494 45.07 -23.71 -9.04
CA GLY A 494 43.90 -23.79 -9.93
C GLY A 494 44.23 -24.47 -11.26
N LEU A 495 45.31 -24.03 -11.91
CA LEU A 495 45.80 -24.66 -13.14
C LEU A 495 46.16 -26.13 -12.93
N LEU A 496 46.92 -26.45 -11.88
CA LEU A 496 47.30 -27.83 -11.56
C LEU A 496 46.08 -28.72 -11.36
N SER A 497 45.06 -28.24 -10.64
CA SER A 497 43.84 -29.00 -10.40
C SER A 497 43.09 -29.35 -11.71
N SER A 498 43.19 -28.50 -12.73
CA SER A 498 42.53 -28.68 -14.04
C SER A 498 43.19 -29.74 -14.93
N LEU A 499 44.43 -30.14 -14.66
CA LEU A 499 45.15 -31.15 -15.44
C LEU A 499 44.60 -32.56 -15.24
N VAL A 500 43.99 -32.82 -14.08
CA VAL A 500 43.43 -34.12 -13.67
C VAL A 500 42.14 -34.48 -14.42
N MET A 501 41.55 -33.53 -15.15
CA MET A 501 40.24 -33.68 -15.80
C MET A 501 40.29 -34.51 -17.08
N LYS A 502 39.29 -35.37 -17.29
CA LYS A 502 39.04 -36.05 -18.57
C LYS A 502 38.03 -35.27 -19.41
N HIS A 503 38.18 -35.30 -20.73
CA HIS A 503 37.18 -34.74 -21.65
C HIS A 503 35.95 -35.66 -21.70
N LEU A 504 34.76 -35.08 -21.56
CA LEU A 504 33.48 -35.79 -21.57
C LEU A 504 32.50 -35.08 -22.53
N PRO A 505 31.63 -35.83 -23.25
CA PRO A 505 30.61 -35.24 -24.10
C PRO A 505 29.56 -34.49 -23.27
N LEU A 506 29.02 -33.40 -23.80
CA LEU A 506 27.98 -32.59 -23.15
C LEU A 506 26.58 -33.06 -23.58
N HIS A 507 25.71 -33.35 -22.61
CA HIS A 507 24.34 -33.84 -22.83
C HIS A 507 23.46 -32.81 -23.56
N THR A 508 22.52 -33.29 -24.38
CA THR A 508 21.62 -32.46 -25.22
C THR A 508 20.17 -32.39 -24.74
N SER A 509 19.80 -33.19 -23.73
CA SER A 509 18.42 -33.33 -23.23
C SER A 509 18.19 -32.68 -21.85
N VAL A 510 16.93 -32.49 -21.47
CA VAL A 510 16.48 -31.94 -20.16
C VAL A 510 15.65 -32.98 -19.37
N SER A 511 15.49 -32.79 -18.05
CA SER A 511 14.79 -33.73 -17.16
C SER A 511 13.27 -33.83 -17.45
N LYS A 512 12.70 -35.04 -17.36
CA LYS A 512 11.28 -35.35 -17.63
C LYS A 512 10.28 -34.89 -16.56
N ASP A 513 10.71 -34.58 -15.34
CA ASP A 513 9.82 -34.31 -14.18
C ASP A 513 9.31 -32.86 -14.09
N TRP A 514 9.31 -32.13 -15.20
CA TRP A 514 8.93 -30.73 -15.22
C TRP A 514 7.39 -30.57 -15.25
N GLY A 515 6.80 -30.09 -14.15
CA GLY A 515 5.41 -29.59 -14.12
C GLY A 515 4.30 -30.57 -13.72
N GLN A 516 4.59 -31.79 -13.25
CA GLN A 516 3.54 -32.63 -12.66
C GLN A 516 3.27 -32.26 -11.20
N GLU A 517 2.11 -31.66 -10.93
CA GLU A 517 1.53 -31.63 -9.59
C GLU A 517 1.28 -33.07 -9.12
N HIS A 518 2.20 -33.63 -8.31
CA HIS A 518 1.95 -34.89 -7.64
C HIS A 518 0.96 -34.70 -6.48
N VAL A 519 -0.33 -34.63 -6.82
CA VAL A 519 -1.43 -34.93 -5.90
C VAL A 519 -2.09 -36.22 -6.38
N LYS A 520 -1.80 -37.35 -5.73
CA LYS A 520 -2.66 -38.53 -5.80
C LYS A 520 -3.76 -38.36 -4.72
N PRO A 521 -5.05 -38.28 -5.08
CA PRO A 521 -6.12 -38.23 -4.11
C PRO A 521 -6.32 -39.59 -3.46
N VAL A 522 -6.39 -39.62 -2.13
CA VAL A 522 -6.89 -40.78 -1.37
C VAL A 522 -8.41 -40.81 -1.57
N GLN A 523 -8.92 -41.92 -2.11
CA GLN A 523 -10.35 -42.17 -2.33
C GLN A 523 -11.10 -42.32 -1.00
N LEU A 524 -12.16 -41.54 -0.81
CA LEU A 524 -13.27 -41.85 0.10
C LEU A 524 -14.57 -41.79 -0.71
N GLU A 525 -15.40 -42.83 -0.56
CA GLU A 525 -16.52 -43.17 -1.44
C GLU A 525 -17.85 -42.43 -1.13
N THR A 526 -18.45 -41.88 -2.20
CA THR A 526 -19.90 -41.69 -2.51
C THR A 526 -20.80 -40.73 -1.69
N PRO A 527 -21.96 -40.23 -2.21
CA PRO A 527 -22.44 -40.11 -3.61
C PRO A 527 -22.99 -38.71 -4.04
N ARG A 528 -23.10 -38.60 -5.37
CA ARG A 528 -23.61 -37.56 -6.30
C ARG A 528 -24.81 -36.69 -5.88
N LEU A 529 -24.76 -35.40 -6.24
CA LEU A 529 -25.87 -34.62 -6.83
C LEU A 529 -25.33 -33.57 -7.81
N SER A 530 -26.18 -33.20 -8.76
CA SER A 530 -25.98 -32.79 -10.16
C SER A 530 -25.31 -31.44 -10.44
N ALA A 531 -24.64 -31.37 -11.60
CA ALA A 531 -24.01 -30.21 -12.20
C ALA A 531 -24.99 -29.25 -12.92
N SER A 532 -24.71 -27.95 -12.88
CA SER A 532 -24.92 -27.04 -14.01
C SER A 532 -23.95 -25.84 -14.00
N SER A 533 -23.19 -25.75 -15.11
CA SER A 533 -22.63 -24.56 -15.79
C SER A 533 -21.85 -23.49 -15.01
N GLN A 534 -20.51 -23.55 -15.12
CA GLN A 534 -19.65 -22.34 -15.16
C GLN A 534 -19.05 -22.19 -16.57
N SER A 535 -19.07 -20.95 -17.07
CA SER A 535 -18.55 -20.54 -18.37
C SER A 535 -17.11 -19.98 -18.25
N PRO A 536 -16.38 -19.81 -19.38
CA PRO A 536 -14.94 -19.59 -19.42
C PRO A 536 -14.57 -18.09 -19.54
N ALA A 537 -13.66 -17.62 -18.68
CA ALA A 537 -13.01 -16.32 -18.84
C ALA A 537 -11.54 -16.39 -18.41
N ALA A 538 -10.71 -16.99 -19.25
CA ALA A 538 -9.26 -17.03 -19.07
C ALA A 538 -8.54 -17.03 -20.43
N LEU A 539 -8.82 -16.04 -21.27
CA LEU A 539 -8.04 -15.71 -22.46
C LEU A 539 -8.51 -14.36 -22.99
N LEU A 540 -7.68 -13.31 -22.89
CA LEU A 540 -7.34 -12.39 -23.98
C LEU A 540 -6.55 -11.13 -23.52
N PHE A 541 -5.42 -10.94 -24.20
CA PHE A 541 -4.62 -9.73 -24.48
C PHE A 541 -3.58 -9.14 -23.50
N LEU A 542 -2.33 -9.55 -23.78
CA LEU A 542 -1.10 -8.74 -23.76
C LEU A 542 -1.17 -7.61 -24.81
N ASN A 543 -0.66 -6.41 -24.49
CA ASN A 543 -0.33 -5.38 -25.48
C ASN A 543 1.05 -4.75 -25.16
N SER A 544 1.88 -4.61 -26.19
CA SER A 544 3.34 -4.44 -26.15
C SER A 544 3.86 -3.01 -25.92
N ASN A 545 2.98 -2.02 -25.77
CA ASN A 545 3.38 -0.59 -25.64
C ASN A 545 3.67 -0.13 -24.20
N LYS A 546 3.72 -1.05 -23.22
CA LYS A 546 3.95 -0.72 -21.80
C LYS A 546 5.41 -0.90 -21.32
N LEU A 547 6.31 -1.41 -22.16
CA LEU A 547 7.70 -1.66 -21.74
C LEU A 547 8.53 -0.38 -21.63
N ASP A 548 8.31 0.60 -22.52
CA ASP A 548 9.02 1.88 -22.51
C ASP A 548 8.60 2.80 -21.35
N ALA A 549 7.35 2.65 -20.87
CA ALA A 549 6.85 3.40 -19.71
C ALA A 549 7.43 2.91 -18.37
N CYS A 550 7.84 1.65 -18.29
CA CYS A 550 8.35 1.04 -17.06
C CYS A 550 9.79 1.52 -16.72
N VAL A 551 10.60 1.79 -17.75
CA VAL A 551 11.97 2.32 -17.59
C VAL A 551 11.96 3.79 -17.16
N TYR A 552 10.94 4.57 -17.54
CA TYR A 552 10.77 5.97 -17.12
C TYR A 552 10.22 6.10 -15.68
N ALA A 553 9.39 5.16 -15.22
CA ALA A 553 8.75 5.21 -13.90
C ALA A 553 9.72 4.96 -12.71
N PHE A 554 10.85 4.29 -12.94
CA PHE A 554 11.83 4.01 -11.88
C PHE A 554 12.79 5.18 -11.59
N LEU A 555 12.78 6.22 -12.43
CA LEU A 555 13.71 7.36 -12.32
C LEU A 555 13.23 8.49 -11.38
N THR A 556 12.00 8.48 -10.87
CA THR A 556 11.49 9.59 -10.05
C THR A 556 10.43 9.16 -9.02
N MET A 557 10.79 8.70 -7.82
CA MET A 557 9.84 8.65 -6.69
C MET A 557 10.48 9.00 -5.33
N SER A 558 11.18 10.14 -5.26
CA SER A 558 11.57 10.74 -3.97
C SER A 558 10.40 11.53 -3.37
N ILE A 559 10.07 11.33 -2.09
CA ILE A 559 9.19 12.24 -1.34
C ILE A 559 9.82 13.62 -1.37
N ARG A 560 9.08 14.62 -1.86
CA ARG A 560 9.47 16.03 -1.83
C ARG A 560 8.67 16.73 -0.74
N GLU A 561 9.33 17.64 -0.05
CA GLU A 561 8.69 18.54 0.89
C GLU A 561 8.62 19.93 0.25
N ILE A 562 7.42 20.46 0.10
CA ILE A 562 7.14 21.74 -0.53
C ILE A 562 6.84 22.75 0.57
N GLN A 563 7.57 23.86 0.59
CA GLN A 563 7.34 24.96 1.52
C GLN A 563 6.06 25.72 1.13
N THR A 564 5.29 26.13 2.13
CA THR A 564 4.01 26.81 1.95
C THR A 564 3.76 27.79 3.09
N ASN A 565 2.76 28.65 2.94
CA ASN A 565 2.32 29.57 3.99
C ASN A 565 0.88 29.20 4.43
N PRO A 566 0.51 29.43 5.71
CA PRO A 566 -0.86 29.30 6.16
C PRO A 566 -1.85 30.18 5.38
N PHE A 567 -3.07 29.70 5.18
CA PHE A 567 -4.18 30.49 4.64
C PHE A 567 -5.18 30.82 5.74
N GLU A 568 -5.62 32.07 5.81
CA GLU A 568 -6.67 32.47 6.74
C GLU A 568 -8.01 31.82 6.37
N GLY A 569 -8.76 31.35 7.37
CA GLY A 569 -10.14 30.89 7.16
C GLY A 569 -10.29 29.50 6.54
N GLN A 570 -9.27 28.63 6.57
CA GLN A 570 -9.39 27.19 6.27
C GLN A 570 -10.00 26.39 7.43
N LYS A 571 -11.11 26.89 7.99
CA LYS A 571 -11.85 26.22 9.07
C LYS A 571 -12.90 25.27 8.46
N PRO A 572 -12.84 23.95 8.72
CA PRO A 572 -13.92 23.05 8.34
C PRO A 572 -15.22 23.46 9.06
N GLY A 573 -16.32 23.55 8.32
CA GLY A 573 -17.65 23.73 8.91
C GLY A 573 -18.19 22.42 9.48
N THR A 574 -19.49 22.40 9.80
CA THR A 574 -20.19 21.20 10.30
C THR A 574 -20.14 20.01 9.33
N SER A 575 -19.85 20.25 8.06
CA SER A 575 -19.86 19.25 6.99
C SER A 575 -18.73 19.50 6.01
N GLY A 576 -17.52 19.74 6.51
CA GLY A 576 -16.29 19.95 5.73
C GLY A 576 -15.96 21.41 5.39
N LEU A 577 -14.83 21.62 4.72
CA LEU A 577 -14.42 22.92 4.20
C LEU A 577 -15.12 23.17 2.86
N ARG A 578 -15.79 24.32 2.71
CA ARG A 578 -16.46 24.73 1.47
C ARG A 578 -16.02 26.14 1.06
N LYS A 579 -15.65 26.30 -0.21
CA LYS A 579 -15.24 27.57 -0.83
C LYS A 579 -15.53 27.51 -2.33
N ARG A 580 -15.39 28.65 -3.02
CA ARG A 580 -15.42 28.69 -4.49
C ARG A 580 -14.27 27.85 -5.07
N VAL A 581 -14.49 27.20 -6.21
CA VAL A 581 -13.47 26.43 -6.96
C VAL A 581 -12.20 27.27 -7.17
N LYS A 582 -12.35 28.54 -7.54
CA LYS A 582 -11.22 29.48 -7.73
C LYS A 582 -10.32 29.62 -6.51
N VAL A 583 -10.85 29.44 -5.29
CA VAL A 583 -10.06 29.46 -4.06
C VAL A 583 -9.25 28.17 -3.92
N PHE A 584 -9.86 27.01 -4.19
CA PHE A 584 -9.16 25.72 -4.18
C PHE A 584 -8.07 25.61 -5.26
N GLN A 585 -8.25 26.30 -6.39
CA GLN A 585 -7.27 26.38 -7.48
C GLN A 585 -6.09 27.32 -7.19
N GLN A 586 -6.14 28.10 -6.10
CA GLN A 586 -4.98 28.87 -5.66
C GLN A 586 -3.84 27.92 -5.31
N GLN A 587 -2.62 28.32 -5.69
CA GLN A 587 -1.42 27.52 -5.43
C GLN A 587 -1.33 27.16 -3.93
N ASN A 588 -1.11 25.87 -3.64
CA ASN A 588 -0.99 25.30 -2.30
C ASN A 588 -2.25 25.35 -1.41
N TYR A 589 -3.38 25.93 -1.84
CA TYR A 589 -4.55 26.02 -0.97
C TYR A 589 -5.14 24.64 -0.66
N THR A 590 -5.33 23.82 -1.70
CA THR A 590 -5.89 22.46 -1.58
C THR A 590 -4.89 21.52 -0.90
N GLU A 591 -3.62 21.62 -1.26
CA GLU A 591 -2.53 20.83 -0.71
C GLU A 591 -2.36 21.07 0.79
N ASN A 592 -2.41 22.34 1.23
CA ASN A 592 -2.33 22.69 2.65
C ASN A 592 -3.47 22.05 3.45
N PHE A 593 -4.69 22.11 2.94
CA PHE A 593 -5.84 21.54 3.64
C PHE A 593 -5.75 20.00 3.72
N ILE A 594 -5.34 19.34 2.63
CA ILE A 594 -5.15 17.88 2.59
C ILE A 594 -4.03 17.47 3.56
N GLN A 595 -2.89 18.16 3.56
CA GLN A 595 -1.81 17.90 4.51
C GLN A 595 -2.27 18.14 5.96
N ALA A 596 -3.04 19.19 6.23
CA ALA A 596 -3.57 19.45 7.57
C ALA A 596 -4.51 18.35 8.06
N ILE A 597 -5.28 17.70 7.15
CA ILE A 597 -6.03 16.47 7.48
C ILE A 597 -5.07 15.37 7.92
N PHE A 598 -4.04 15.07 7.13
CA PHE A 598 -3.06 14.02 7.46
C PHE A 598 -2.23 14.32 8.72
N ASP A 599 -1.92 15.58 9.01
CA ASP A 599 -1.21 15.98 10.24
C ASP A 599 -2.10 15.89 11.50
N SER A 600 -3.42 15.78 11.32
CA SER A 600 -4.39 15.72 12.40
C SER A 600 -4.82 14.30 12.76
N ILE A 601 -4.44 13.30 11.96
CA ILE A 601 -4.88 11.90 12.08
C ILE A 601 -3.69 10.94 11.93
N ASP A 602 -3.81 9.70 12.43
CA ASP A 602 -2.77 8.68 12.27
C ASP A 602 -3.05 7.82 11.03
N ALA A 603 -2.81 8.38 9.84
CA ALA A 603 -3.11 7.73 8.57
C ALA A 603 -2.03 6.73 8.10
N LYS A 604 -0.89 6.63 8.79
CA LYS A 604 0.25 5.83 8.35
C LYS A 604 -0.07 4.33 8.47
N GLY A 605 0.11 3.59 7.38
CA GLY A 605 -0.23 2.17 7.34
C GLY A 605 -1.73 1.87 7.23
N GLN A 606 -2.58 2.91 7.18
CA GLN A 606 -4.04 2.78 7.20
C GLN A 606 -4.65 2.71 5.80
N THR A 607 -5.94 2.35 5.76
CA THR A 607 -6.78 2.42 4.54
C THR A 607 -7.71 3.61 4.62
N LEU A 608 -7.79 4.43 3.56
CA LEU A 608 -8.73 5.55 3.45
C LEU A 608 -9.64 5.42 2.23
N VAL A 609 -10.89 5.85 2.37
CA VAL A 609 -11.85 5.93 1.27
C VAL A 609 -11.80 7.32 0.63
N ILE A 610 -11.86 7.41 -0.69
CA ILE A 610 -11.98 8.68 -1.43
C ILE A 610 -13.22 8.60 -2.31
N GLY A 611 -14.06 9.63 -2.21
CA GLY A 611 -15.32 9.70 -2.91
C GLY A 611 -15.69 11.14 -3.25
N GLY A 612 -16.73 11.33 -4.04
CA GLY A 612 -17.18 12.66 -4.44
C GLY A 612 -18.47 12.61 -5.24
N ASP A 613 -19.06 13.78 -5.43
CA ASP A 613 -20.33 13.92 -6.14
C ASP A 613 -20.19 14.15 -7.66
N GLY A 614 -18.96 14.08 -8.18
CA GLY A 614 -18.67 14.30 -9.59
C GLY A 614 -18.59 15.77 -9.99
N ARG A 615 -18.72 16.73 -9.05
CA ARG A 615 -18.57 18.16 -9.37
C ARG A 615 -17.18 18.47 -9.94
N TYR A 616 -17.11 19.56 -10.70
CA TYR A 616 -15.87 20.09 -11.27
C TYR A 616 -14.75 20.16 -10.23
N PHE A 617 -13.52 19.84 -10.63
CA PHE A 617 -12.30 19.75 -9.80
C PHE A 617 -12.15 18.50 -8.92
N SER A 618 -13.15 17.59 -8.91
CA SER A 618 -13.06 16.36 -8.10
C SER A 618 -11.95 15.41 -8.57
N PRO A 619 -11.85 15.02 -9.86
CA PRO A 619 -10.80 14.10 -10.31
C PRO A 619 -9.37 14.62 -10.03
N GLU A 620 -9.14 15.91 -10.24
CA GLU A 620 -7.85 16.58 -9.96
C GLU A 620 -7.52 16.56 -8.47
N THR A 621 -8.53 16.78 -7.62
CA THR A 621 -8.35 16.71 -6.17
C THR A 621 -8.06 15.29 -5.69
N VAL A 622 -8.69 14.26 -6.27
CA VAL A 622 -8.35 12.85 -5.97
C VAL A 622 -6.88 12.58 -6.24
N GLN A 623 -6.35 13.00 -7.39
CA GLN A 623 -4.92 12.84 -7.68
C GLN A 623 -4.05 13.55 -6.63
N THR A 624 -4.45 14.74 -6.19
CA THR A 624 -3.75 15.49 -5.13
C THR A 624 -3.76 14.74 -3.79
N ILE A 625 -4.89 14.14 -3.41
CA ILE A 625 -5.00 13.31 -2.20
C ILE A 625 -4.09 12.09 -2.31
N LEU A 626 -4.06 11.40 -3.46
CA LEU A 626 -3.16 10.26 -3.67
C LEU A 626 -1.69 10.67 -3.53
N LYS A 627 -1.30 11.80 -4.12
CA LYS A 627 0.07 12.34 -4.03
C LYS A 627 0.51 12.61 -2.59
N ILE A 628 -0.30 13.36 -1.85
CA ILE A 628 0.04 13.80 -0.49
C ILE A 628 -0.12 12.64 0.50
N GLY A 629 -1.21 11.88 0.39
CA GLY A 629 -1.47 10.78 1.30
C GLY A 629 -0.47 9.64 1.15
N SER A 630 -0.02 9.33 -0.07
CA SER A 630 1.06 8.36 -0.28
C SER A 630 2.39 8.84 0.31
N ALA A 631 2.68 10.14 0.21
CA ALA A 631 3.85 10.76 0.85
C ALA A 631 3.78 10.74 2.39
N ASN A 632 2.56 10.79 2.94
CA ASN A 632 2.29 10.70 4.37
C ASN A 632 2.12 9.24 4.87
N GLY A 633 2.33 8.25 3.99
CA GLY A 633 2.43 6.85 4.38
C GLY A 633 1.10 6.11 4.50
N VAL A 634 0.02 6.60 3.88
CA VAL A 634 -1.23 5.82 3.73
C VAL A 634 -0.91 4.51 3.01
N ALA A 635 -1.34 3.36 3.55
CA ALA A 635 -1.06 2.06 2.91
C ALA A 635 -1.97 1.78 1.72
N LYS A 636 -3.25 2.15 1.84
CA LYS A 636 -4.25 1.85 0.81
C LYS A 636 -5.29 2.95 0.66
N PHE A 637 -5.68 3.23 -0.58
CA PHE A 637 -6.87 4.03 -0.92
C PHE A 637 -7.93 3.14 -1.57
N ILE A 638 -9.19 3.33 -1.18
CA ILE A 638 -10.35 2.80 -1.89
C ILE A 638 -11.06 3.98 -2.53
N VAL A 639 -11.17 3.99 -3.86
CA VAL A 639 -11.69 5.15 -4.60
C VAL A 639 -12.89 4.71 -5.44
N GLY A 640 -13.98 5.48 -5.40
CA GLY A 640 -15.10 5.24 -6.31
C GLY A 640 -14.70 5.54 -7.77
N GLN A 641 -15.19 4.72 -8.70
CA GLN A 641 -14.97 4.91 -10.14
C GLN A 641 -15.29 6.35 -10.56
N ASP A 642 -14.43 6.94 -11.39
CA ASP A 642 -14.53 8.34 -11.86
C ASP A 642 -14.56 9.40 -10.76
N ALA A 643 -14.04 9.09 -9.56
CA ALA A 643 -14.18 9.89 -8.34
C ALA A 643 -15.64 10.03 -7.85
N ILE A 644 -16.55 9.20 -8.35
CA ILE A 644 -17.96 9.18 -8.00
C ILE A 644 -18.15 8.17 -6.87
N LEU A 645 -18.58 8.65 -5.72
CA LEU A 645 -19.03 7.82 -4.60
C LEU A 645 -19.89 8.70 -3.70
N SER A 646 -21.18 8.36 -3.59
CA SER A 646 -22.11 9.15 -2.76
C SER A 646 -21.68 9.15 -1.30
N THR A 647 -22.04 10.20 -0.56
CA THR A 647 -21.74 10.29 0.88
C THR A 647 -22.27 9.07 1.66
N PRO A 648 -23.50 8.57 1.41
CA PRO A 648 -23.97 7.33 2.01
C PRO A 648 -23.16 6.09 1.62
N ALA A 649 -22.79 5.96 0.34
CA ALA A 649 -21.98 4.85 -0.15
C ALA A 649 -20.58 4.86 0.45
N ALA A 650 -19.97 6.03 0.61
CA ALA A 650 -18.68 6.17 1.27
C ALA A 650 -18.75 5.77 2.74
N SER A 651 -19.81 6.18 3.46
CA SER A 651 -20.04 5.73 4.85
C SER A 651 -20.16 4.21 4.94
N ASN A 652 -20.90 3.58 4.01
CA ASN A 652 -21.00 2.13 3.90
C ASN A 652 -19.64 1.47 3.62
N VAL A 653 -18.89 1.94 2.63
CA VAL A 653 -17.57 1.39 2.25
C VAL A 653 -16.58 1.50 3.41
N ILE A 654 -16.54 2.63 4.13
CA ILE A 654 -15.69 2.80 5.32
C ILE A 654 -16.01 1.70 6.34
N ARG A 655 -17.30 1.47 6.61
CA ARG A 655 -17.76 0.49 7.61
C ARG A 655 -17.53 -0.96 7.15
N LYS A 656 -17.81 -1.27 5.88
CA LYS A 656 -17.67 -2.60 5.27
C LYS A 656 -16.21 -3.06 5.26
N TYR A 657 -15.30 -2.20 4.80
CA TYR A 657 -13.87 -2.51 4.72
C TYR A 657 -13.08 -2.14 5.98
N LYS A 658 -13.74 -1.62 7.02
CA LYS A 658 -13.12 -1.15 8.26
C LYS A 658 -11.99 -0.15 7.98
N ALA A 659 -12.24 0.78 7.06
CA ALA A 659 -11.28 1.83 6.73
C ALA A 659 -11.12 2.78 7.92
N TYR A 660 -9.97 3.45 7.99
CA TYR A 660 -9.67 4.39 9.06
C TYR A 660 -10.49 5.69 8.95
N GLY A 661 -10.97 6.01 7.75
CA GLY A 661 -11.81 7.16 7.47
C GLY A 661 -11.97 7.35 5.96
N GLY A 662 -12.49 8.51 5.56
CA GLY A 662 -12.59 8.87 4.15
C GLY A 662 -12.59 10.36 3.90
N ILE A 663 -12.13 10.76 2.71
CA ILE A 663 -12.13 12.15 2.23
C ILE A 663 -13.15 12.26 1.09
N LEU A 664 -14.18 13.07 1.30
CA LEU A 664 -15.29 13.22 0.34
C LEU A 664 -15.24 14.59 -0.33
N LEU A 665 -15.26 14.59 -1.66
CA LEU A 665 -15.17 15.75 -2.53
C LEU A 665 -16.58 16.22 -2.90
N THR A 666 -17.14 17.07 -2.06
CA THR A 666 -18.51 17.54 -2.19
C THR A 666 -18.78 18.80 -1.38
N ALA A 667 -19.60 19.69 -1.93
CA ALA A 667 -20.24 20.77 -1.19
C ALA A 667 -21.76 20.53 -0.99
N SER A 668 -22.21 19.27 -1.08
CA SER A 668 -23.60 18.83 -0.96
C SER A 668 -24.51 19.61 -1.92
N HIS A 669 -25.59 20.20 -1.44
CA HIS A 669 -26.54 20.98 -2.22
C HIS A 669 -25.95 22.18 -2.98
N ASN A 670 -24.77 22.72 -2.62
CA ASN A 670 -24.19 23.88 -3.28
C ASN A 670 -23.90 23.62 -4.78
N PRO A 671 -24.07 24.63 -5.67
CA PRO A 671 -23.89 24.48 -7.11
C PRO A 671 -22.43 24.16 -7.47
N GLY A 672 -22.25 23.41 -8.57
CA GLY A 672 -20.97 22.96 -9.10
C GLY A 672 -20.58 23.72 -10.37
N GLY A 673 -19.32 23.57 -10.79
CA GLY A 673 -18.77 24.23 -11.97
C GLY A 673 -17.58 25.15 -11.66
N PRO A 674 -16.85 25.61 -12.69
CA PRO A 674 -15.54 26.26 -12.54
C PRO A 674 -15.54 27.57 -11.74
N ASP A 675 -16.68 28.27 -11.66
CA ASP A 675 -16.86 29.52 -10.92
C ASP A 675 -17.79 29.38 -9.70
N LYS A 676 -18.16 28.14 -9.35
CA LYS A 676 -19.11 27.81 -8.27
C LYS A 676 -18.38 27.17 -7.09
N ASP A 677 -19.06 26.32 -6.31
CA ASP A 677 -18.57 25.83 -5.02
C ASP A 677 -17.95 24.43 -5.13
N PHE A 678 -16.89 24.23 -4.33
CA PHE A 678 -16.24 22.97 -4.09
C PHE A 678 -16.12 22.71 -2.59
N GLY A 679 -15.96 21.46 -2.20
CA GLY A 679 -15.83 21.12 -0.79
C GLY A 679 -15.05 19.84 -0.54
N ILE A 680 -14.39 19.80 0.63
CA ILE A 680 -13.64 18.64 1.11
C ILE A 680 -14.15 18.32 2.51
N LYS A 681 -14.79 17.15 2.66
CA LYS A 681 -15.25 16.58 3.94
C LYS A 681 -14.28 15.49 4.38
N TYR A 682 -14.14 15.31 5.69
CA TYR A 682 -13.44 14.17 6.27
C TYR A 682 -14.38 13.39 7.18
N ASN A 683 -14.49 12.08 6.94
CA ASN A 683 -15.24 11.13 7.74
C ASN A 683 -14.27 10.22 8.50
N VAL A 684 -14.62 9.85 9.73
CA VAL A 684 -13.81 9.00 10.60
C VAL A 684 -14.17 7.52 10.44
N SER A 685 -13.48 6.64 11.17
CA SER A 685 -13.58 5.17 11.03
C SER A 685 -14.96 4.57 11.28
N ASN A 686 -15.86 5.26 11.99
CA ASN A 686 -17.25 4.80 12.15
C ASN A 686 -18.10 5.00 10.87
N GLY A 687 -17.57 5.75 9.90
CA GLY A 687 -18.21 6.11 8.63
C GLY A 687 -18.87 7.50 8.61
N GLY A 688 -18.91 8.21 9.74
CA GLY A 688 -19.61 9.49 9.88
C GLY A 688 -18.70 10.71 9.81
N PRO A 689 -19.29 11.93 9.81
CA PRO A 689 -18.52 13.17 9.78
C PRO A 689 -17.54 13.27 10.94
N ALA A 690 -16.40 13.92 10.70
CA ALA A 690 -15.43 14.20 11.76
C ALA A 690 -16.07 15.01 12.92
N PRO A 691 -15.91 14.56 14.17
CA PRO A 691 -16.36 15.30 15.34
C PRO A 691 -15.55 16.59 15.54
N GLU A 692 -16.04 17.50 16.40
CA GLU A 692 -15.46 18.84 16.59
C GLU A 692 -13.98 18.79 16.99
N ASN A 693 -13.61 17.89 17.89
CA ASN A 693 -12.24 17.70 18.31
C ASN A 693 -11.27 17.32 17.17
N VAL A 694 -11.77 16.72 16.08
CA VAL A 694 -10.98 16.40 14.88
C VAL A 694 -10.96 17.61 13.93
N THR A 695 -12.11 18.24 13.68
CA THR A 695 -12.17 19.42 12.80
C THR A 695 -11.39 20.61 13.35
N ASP A 696 -11.38 20.79 14.68
CA ASP A 696 -10.62 21.82 15.35
C ASP A 696 -9.12 21.53 15.24
N LYS A 697 -8.69 20.28 15.40
CA LYS A 697 -7.28 19.88 15.15
C LYS A 697 -6.85 20.19 13.72
N ILE A 698 -7.69 19.87 12.73
CA ILE A 698 -7.44 20.20 11.33
C ILE A 698 -7.25 21.72 11.18
N TYR A 699 -8.14 22.51 11.77
CA TYR A 699 -8.04 23.97 11.72
C TYR A 699 -6.80 24.52 12.43
N GLU A 700 -6.39 23.96 13.57
CA GLU A 700 -5.14 24.34 14.23
C GLU A 700 -3.91 24.03 13.35
N LYS A 701 -3.93 22.91 12.61
CA LYS A 701 -2.88 22.58 11.65
C LYS A 701 -2.84 23.55 10.48
N THR A 702 -3.98 23.94 9.91
CA THR A 702 -3.99 24.89 8.77
C THR A 702 -3.42 26.26 9.13
N LYS A 703 -3.57 26.71 10.38
CA LYS A 703 -2.99 27.98 10.87
C LYS A 703 -1.48 27.96 11.04
N THR A 704 -0.87 26.77 11.18
CA THR A 704 0.55 26.62 11.55
C THR A 704 1.38 25.90 10.48
N ILE A 705 0.75 25.46 9.38
CA ILE A 705 1.41 24.72 8.32
C ILE A 705 2.50 25.55 7.63
N SER A 706 3.68 24.97 7.48
CA SER A 706 4.84 25.58 6.80
C SER A 706 5.36 24.75 5.62
N SER A 707 4.98 23.47 5.56
CA SER A 707 5.30 22.58 4.44
C SER A 707 4.24 21.50 4.27
N TYR A 708 4.22 20.88 3.08
CA TYR A 708 3.51 19.63 2.83
C TYR A 708 4.37 18.63 2.07
N LYS A 709 4.06 17.34 2.22
CA LYS A 709 4.79 16.25 1.58
C LYS A 709 4.05 15.78 0.34
N ILE A 710 4.81 15.52 -0.73
CA ILE A 710 4.25 15.05 -1.99
C ILE A 710 5.15 14.00 -2.64
N ILE A 711 4.55 13.01 -3.30
CA ILE A 711 5.20 12.08 -4.22
C ILE A 711 4.62 12.33 -5.61
N GLU A 712 5.47 12.35 -6.63
CA GLU A 712 5.02 12.37 -8.03
C GLU A 712 5.03 10.96 -8.61
N ALA A 713 3.87 10.55 -9.13
CA ALA A 713 3.69 9.37 -9.96
C ALA A 713 2.72 9.70 -11.11
N PRO A 714 2.70 8.91 -12.21
CA PRO A 714 1.65 9.01 -13.21
C PRO A 714 0.26 8.95 -12.56
N PRO A 715 -0.70 9.80 -12.98
CA PRO A 715 -2.03 9.83 -12.37
C PRO A 715 -2.73 8.48 -12.52
N VAL A 716 -3.53 8.12 -11.51
CA VAL A 716 -4.34 6.90 -11.58
C VAL A 716 -5.50 7.14 -12.53
N ASP A 717 -5.73 6.21 -13.46
CA ASP A 717 -6.92 6.20 -14.31
C ASP A 717 -8.14 5.80 -13.46
N LEU A 718 -8.91 6.80 -13.03
CA LEU A 718 -10.08 6.61 -12.15
C LEU A 718 -11.25 5.91 -12.85
N SER A 719 -11.23 5.79 -14.19
CA SER A 719 -12.33 5.20 -14.96
C SER A 719 -12.32 3.67 -14.98
N LYS A 720 -11.19 3.05 -14.59
CA LYS A 720 -11.02 1.59 -14.65
C LYS A 720 -11.06 0.98 -13.25
N ILE A 721 -12.12 0.21 -12.97
CA ILE A 721 -12.22 -0.62 -11.78
C ILE A 721 -11.05 -1.61 -11.72
N GLY A 722 -10.45 -1.75 -10.53
CA GLY A 722 -9.36 -2.68 -10.28
C GLY A 722 -8.31 -2.15 -9.30
N ASP A 723 -7.35 -3.02 -8.97
CA ASP A 723 -6.23 -2.69 -8.11
C ASP A 723 -5.06 -2.14 -8.92
N THR A 724 -4.44 -1.09 -8.38
CA THR A 724 -3.25 -0.43 -8.89
C THR A 724 -2.46 0.15 -7.70
N THR A 725 -1.46 0.97 -7.98
CA THR A 725 -0.64 1.62 -6.95
C THR A 725 -0.35 3.06 -7.32
N TYR A 726 -0.29 3.94 -6.33
CA TYR A 726 0.25 5.29 -6.45
C TYR A 726 1.48 5.40 -5.55
N GLY A 727 2.67 5.28 -6.12
CA GLY A 727 3.91 5.17 -5.34
C GLY A 727 3.86 4.02 -4.32
N PRO A 728 4.08 4.28 -3.03
CA PRO A 728 4.06 3.24 -1.99
C PRO A 728 2.65 2.76 -1.61
N SER A 729 1.59 3.45 -2.03
CA SER A 729 0.22 3.16 -1.62
C SER A 729 -0.50 2.27 -2.63
N ALA A 730 -1.20 1.25 -2.14
CA ALA A 730 -2.17 0.51 -2.96
C ALA A 730 -3.38 1.40 -3.24
N VAL A 731 -3.96 1.30 -4.44
CA VAL A 731 -5.19 2.02 -4.82
C VAL A 731 -6.15 1.00 -5.42
N SER A 732 -7.32 0.85 -4.84
CA SER A 732 -8.41 0.03 -5.37
C SER A 732 -9.50 0.95 -5.91
N ILE A 733 -9.67 0.99 -7.23
CA ILE A 733 -10.84 1.63 -7.86
C ILE A 733 -12.00 0.63 -7.81
N ILE A 734 -13.10 1.00 -7.15
CA ILE A 734 -14.27 0.13 -6.96
C ILE A 734 -15.47 0.63 -7.77
N ASP A 735 -16.41 -0.27 -8.07
CA ASP A 735 -17.74 0.12 -8.54
C ASP A 735 -18.41 1.00 -7.48
N SER A 736 -18.90 2.17 -7.89
CA SER A 736 -19.46 3.17 -6.97
C SER A 736 -20.76 2.72 -6.30
N VAL A 737 -21.46 1.74 -6.86
CA VAL A 737 -22.86 1.43 -6.56
C VAL A 737 -23.03 0.05 -5.91
N ALA A 738 -22.24 -0.94 -6.30
CA ALA A 738 -22.43 -2.35 -5.96
C ALA A 738 -22.54 -2.60 -4.44
N ASP A 739 -21.56 -2.13 -3.66
CA ASP A 739 -21.54 -2.33 -2.20
C ASP A 739 -22.73 -1.67 -1.49
N TYR A 740 -23.24 -0.57 -2.06
CA TYR A 740 -24.36 0.17 -1.50
C TYR A 740 -25.71 -0.48 -1.84
N VAL A 741 -25.88 -0.99 -3.06
CA VAL A 741 -27.09 -1.75 -3.43
C VAL A 741 -27.22 -3.00 -2.57
N GLU A 742 -26.12 -3.73 -2.34
CA GLU A 742 -26.08 -4.89 -1.44
C GLU A 742 -26.55 -4.50 -0.01
N LEU A 743 -26.12 -3.33 0.48
CA LEU A 743 -26.57 -2.82 1.78
C LEU A 743 -28.08 -2.58 1.79
N LEU A 744 -28.63 -1.89 0.79
CA LEU A 744 -30.07 -1.59 0.75
C LEU A 744 -30.93 -2.85 0.61
N GLU A 745 -30.48 -3.84 -0.17
CA GLU A 745 -31.13 -5.15 -0.30
C GLU A 745 -31.20 -5.89 1.04
N SER A 746 -30.23 -5.67 1.93
CA SER A 746 -30.24 -6.26 3.28
C SER A 746 -31.22 -5.59 4.24
N ILE A 747 -31.65 -4.35 3.95
CA ILE A 747 -32.45 -3.50 4.82
C ILE A 747 -33.95 -3.60 4.48
N PHE A 748 -34.27 -3.56 3.19
CA PHE A 748 -35.64 -3.40 2.69
C PHE A 748 -36.18 -4.67 2.02
N ASP A 749 -37.51 -4.79 1.91
CA ASP A 749 -38.15 -5.89 1.20
C ASP A 749 -38.32 -5.53 -0.28
N PHE A 750 -37.25 -5.70 -1.06
CA PHE A 750 -37.28 -5.40 -2.49
C PHE A 750 -38.23 -6.30 -3.27
N THR A 751 -38.55 -7.49 -2.75
CA THR A 751 -39.55 -8.38 -3.37
C THR A 751 -40.95 -7.78 -3.23
N LEU A 752 -41.29 -7.28 -2.04
CA LEU A 752 -42.55 -6.59 -1.78
C LEU A 752 -42.68 -5.32 -2.63
N ILE A 753 -41.64 -4.48 -2.65
CA ILE A 753 -41.65 -3.23 -3.43
C ILE A 753 -41.85 -3.55 -4.91
N LYS A 754 -41.05 -4.49 -5.46
CA LYS A 754 -41.13 -4.86 -6.87
C LYS A 754 -42.48 -5.45 -7.24
N SER A 755 -43.04 -6.31 -6.39
CA SER A 755 -44.37 -6.89 -6.58
C SER A 755 -45.44 -5.80 -6.64
N PHE A 756 -45.44 -4.87 -5.68
CA PHE A 756 -46.37 -3.75 -5.62
C PHE A 756 -46.27 -2.85 -6.87
N LEU A 757 -45.07 -2.44 -7.26
CA LEU A 757 -44.86 -1.58 -8.43
C LEU A 757 -45.23 -2.30 -9.74
N SER A 758 -45.00 -3.62 -9.82
CA SER A 758 -45.36 -4.40 -11.01
C SER A 758 -46.87 -4.60 -11.14
N SER A 759 -47.57 -4.81 -10.01
CA SER A 759 -49.03 -4.97 -10.01
C SER A 759 -49.78 -3.65 -10.23
N HIS A 760 -49.15 -2.52 -9.93
CA HIS A 760 -49.70 -1.17 -10.06
C HIS A 760 -48.96 -0.33 -11.11
N LYS A 761 -48.42 -0.97 -12.15
CA LYS A 761 -47.62 -0.28 -13.18
C LYS A 761 -48.40 0.80 -13.95
N ASP A 762 -49.72 0.67 -14.01
CA ASP A 762 -50.61 1.52 -14.82
C ASP A 762 -51.23 2.67 -14.00
N ASP A 763 -51.28 2.55 -12.66
CA ASP A 763 -51.92 3.51 -11.75
C ASP A 763 -50.98 4.03 -10.64
N PHE A 764 -49.76 3.50 -10.51
CA PHE A 764 -48.73 3.96 -9.58
C PHE A 764 -47.41 4.29 -10.31
N GLY A 765 -47.33 5.50 -10.87
CA GLY A 765 -46.10 6.01 -11.47
C GLY A 765 -45.04 6.40 -10.45
N VAL A 766 -43.77 6.10 -10.76
CA VAL A 766 -42.58 6.51 -10.00
C VAL A 766 -41.66 7.37 -10.86
N LEU A 767 -41.18 8.48 -10.30
CA LEU A 767 -40.14 9.32 -10.91
C LEU A 767 -39.09 9.73 -9.87
N PHE A 768 -37.83 9.42 -10.15
CA PHE A 768 -36.70 9.88 -9.36
C PHE A 768 -35.86 10.89 -10.15
N ASP A 769 -35.55 12.03 -9.54
CA ASP A 769 -34.67 13.05 -10.09
C ASP A 769 -33.31 13.06 -9.37
N GLY A 770 -32.25 12.77 -10.13
CA GLY A 770 -30.88 12.78 -9.61
C GLY A 770 -30.26 14.18 -9.55
N LEU A 771 -30.93 15.22 -10.09
CA LEU A 771 -30.44 16.60 -10.21
C LEU A 771 -29.03 16.71 -10.80
N HIS A 772 -28.69 15.79 -11.72
CA HIS A 772 -27.37 15.63 -12.31
C HIS A 772 -26.23 15.39 -11.29
N GLY A 773 -26.58 14.99 -10.07
CA GLY A 773 -25.65 14.68 -8.99
C GLY A 773 -25.24 13.20 -8.94
N VAL A 774 -24.61 12.83 -7.82
CA VAL A 774 -23.97 11.53 -7.64
C VAL A 774 -24.95 10.36 -7.66
N THR A 775 -26.23 10.59 -7.34
CA THR A 775 -27.24 9.52 -7.18
C THR A 775 -27.72 8.93 -8.51
N GLY A 776 -27.35 9.53 -9.65
CA GLY A 776 -27.77 9.05 -10.97
C GLY A 776 -27.47 7.57 -11.26
N PRO A 777 -26.21 7.10 -11.14
CA PRO A 777 -25.86 5.69 -11.29
C PRO A 777 -26.57 4.76 -10.29
N TYR A 778 -26.76 5.23 -9.05
CA TYR A 778 -27.47 4.50 -8.01
C TYR A 778 -28.95 4.35 -8.35
N ALA A 779 -29.59 5.41 -8.85
CA ALA A 779 -30.97 5.36 -9.29
C ALA A 779 -31.16 4.41 -10.47
N LYS A 780 -30.24 4.42 -11.44
CA LYS A 780 -30.27 3.45 -12.55
C LYS A 780 -30.12 2.02 -12.05
N ALA A 781 -29.28 1.76 -11.04
CA ALA A 781 -29.17 0.43 -10.45
C ALA A 781 -30.44 0.03 -9.69
N LEU A 782 -30.95 0.87 -8.81
CA LEU A 782 -32.08 0.56 -7.93
C LEU A 782 -33.42 0.54 -8.68
N PHE A 783 -33.81 1.64 -9.32
CA PHE A 783 -35.12 1.75 -9.95
C PHE A 783 -35.22 0.93 -11.23
N VAL A 784 -34.22 1.01 -12.12
CA VAL A 784 -34.29 0.35 -13.43
C VAL A 784 -33.85 -1.12 -13.35
N LYS A 785 -32.65 -1.42 -12.83
CA LYS A 785 -32.14 -2.80 -12.85
C LYS A 785 -32.77 -3.69 -11.78
N VAL A 786 -32.85 -3.23 -10.54
CA VAL A 786 -33.31 -4.05 -9.40
C VAL A 786 -34.85 -4.10 -9.36
N LEU A 787 -35.50 -2.94 -9.28
CA LEU A 787 -36.97 -2.84 -9.20
C LEU A 787 -37.67 -3.07 -10.55
N GLY A 788 -36.97 -2.95 -11.68
CA GLY A 788 -37.51 -3.26 -13.01
C GLY A 788 -38.39 -2.15 -13.61
N LEU A 789 -38.25 -0.90 -13.15
CA LEU A 789 -38.95 0.25 -13.71
C LEU A 789 -38.35 0.67 -15.06
N PRO A 790 -39.13 1.32 -15.95
CA PRO A 790 -38.61 1.84 -17.21
C PRO A 790 -37.60 2.98 -16.99
N GLU A 791 -36.73 3.24 -17.97
CA GLU A 791 -35.78 4.38 -17.88
C GLU A 791 -36.49 5.74 -17.76
N SER A 792 -37.76 5.85 -18.16
CA SER A 792 -38.57 7.05 -17.95
C SER A 792 -38.93 7.32 -16.48
N SER A 793 -38.68 6.38 -15.57
CA SER A 793 -38.85 6.55 -14.12
C SER A 793 -37.66 7.25 -13.46
N ILE A 794 -36.63 7.62 -14.22
CA ILE A 794 -35.52 8.41 -13.73
C ILE A 794 -35.29 9.62 -14.65
N GLN A 795 -34.93 10.75 -14.07
CA GLN A 795 -34.52 11.95 -14.81
C GLN A 795 -33.24 12.54 -14.21
N ASN A 796 -32.48 13.25 -15.04
CA ASN A 796 -31.21 13.89 -14.65
C ASN A 796 -30.24 12.96 -13.90
N CYS A 797 -30.24 11.67 -14.24
CA CYS A 797 -29.47 10.63 -13.55
C CYS A 797 -28.09 10.37 -14.20
N VAL A 798 -27.54 11.36 -14.89
CA VAL A 798 -26.16 11.36 -15.38
C VAL A 798 -25.41 12.43 -14.59
N PRO A 799 -24.38 12.07 -13.80
CA PRO A 799 -23.58 13.02 -13.05
C PRO A 799 -22.89 14.02 -13.99
N LEU A 800 -23.03 15.32 -13.73
CA LEU A 800 -22.40 16.39 -14.50
C LEU A 800 -21.56 17.30 -13.58
N PRO A 801 -20.35 17.73 -14.00
CA PRO A 801 -19.47 18.58 -13.18
C PRO A 801 -20.07 19.91 -12.71
N ASP A 802 -21.05 20.43 -13.44
CA ASP A 802 -21.79 21.66 -13.18
C ASP A 802 -23.25 21.42 -12.77
N PHE A 803 -23.64 20.14 -12.57
CA PHE A 803 -25.01 19.71 -12.32
C PHE A 803 -26.02 20.23 -13.36
N GLY A 804 -25.61 20.35 -14.63
CA GLY A 804 -26.47 20.90 -15.69
C GLY A 804 -26.71 22.41 -15.55
N ASN A 805 -25.79 23.13 -14.91
CA ASN A 805 -25.92 24.53 -14.48
C ASN A 805 -27.04 24.78 -13.45
N GLY A 806 -27.57 23.71 -12.85
CA GLY A 806 -28.58 23.76 -11.79
C GLY A 806 -27.99 23.84 -10.38
N HIS A 807 -28.88 23.94 -9.40
CA HIS A 807 -28.56 23.83 -7.99
C HIS A 807 -29.04 22.44 -7.52
N PRO A 808 -28.14 21.52 -7.11
CA PRO A 808 -28.53 20.16 -6.77
C PRO A 808 -29.09 20.09 -5.34
N ASP A 809 -30.15 20.85 -5.05
CA ASP A 809 -30.83 20.87 -3.75
C ASP A 809 -32.28 20.37 -3.93
N PRO A 810 -32.68 19.27 -3.27
CA PRO A 810 -33.99 18.67 -3.46
C PRO A 810 -35.02 19.45 -2.62
N ASN A 811 -35.46 20.60 -3.14
CA ASN A 811 -36.53 21.39 -2.56
C ASN A 811 -37.46 21.91 -3.67
N LEU A 812 -38.62 22.45 -3.30
CA LEU A 812 -39.63 22.91 -4.26
C LEU A 812 -39.14 24.05 -5.18
N THR A 813 -38.10 24.78 -4.78
CA THR A 813 -37.52 25.87 -5.59
C THR A 813 -36.61 25.31 -6.69
N TYR A 814 -35.67 24.43 -6.33
CA TYR A 814 -34.64 23.98 -7.26
C TYR A 814 -35.02 22.69 -8.01
N ALA A 815 -35.78 21.78 -7.39
CA ALA A 815 -36.31 20.58 -8.03
C ALA A 815 -37.67 20.83 -8.73
N HIS A 816 -37.91 22.05 -9.21
CA HIS A 816 -39.15 22.44 -9.89
C HIS A 816 -39.46 21.57 -11.12
N SER A 817 -38.43 21.13 -11.86
CA SER A 817 -38.60 20.21 -12.99
C SER A 817 -39.22 18.88 -12.60
N LEU A 818 -38.87 18.34 -11.43
CA LEU A 818 -39.53 17.13 -10.89
C LEU A 818 -41.00 17.43 -10.59
N VAL A 819 -41.27 18.53 -9.87
CA VAL A 819 -42.64 18.92 -9.48
C VAL A 819 -43.52 19.09 -10.71
N GLU A 820 -43.06 19.82 -11.73
CA GLU A 820 -43.79 20.03 -12.98
C GLU A 820 -44.13 18.71 -13.69
N VAL A 821 -43.18 17.80 -13.80
CA VAL A 821 -43.41 16.49 -14.46
C VAL A 821 -44.36 15.63 -13.64
N VAL A 822 -44.23 15.62 -12.31
CA VAL A 822 -45.12 14.86 -11.42
C VAL A 822 -46.56 15.37 -11.51
N GLU A 823 -46.76 16.69 -11.48
CA GLU A 823 -48.08 17.30 -11.62
C GLU A 823 -48.68 17.04 -13.00
N LYS A 824 -47.91 17.30 -14.07
CA LYS A 824 -48.36 17.17 -15.46
C LYS A 824 -48.76 15.74 -15.81
N ASN A 825 -47.99 14.76 -15.37
CA ASN A 825 -48.18 13.35 -15.74
C ASN A 825 -48.92 12.54 -14.68
N ASN A 826 -49.42 13.18 -13.62
CA ASN A 826 -50.16 12.52 -12.54
C ASN A 826 -49.36 11.37 -11.88
N ILE A 827 -48.08 11.60 -11.60
CA ILE A 827 -47.19 10.60 -11.03
C ILE A 827 -47.47 10.47 -9.53
N ALA A 828 -47.61 9.23 -9.05
CA ALA A 828 -48.02 8.93 -7.68
C ALA A 828 -46.88 9.16 -6.67
N PHE A 829 -45.64 8.88 -7.08
CA PHE A 829 -44.46 8.98 -6.24
C PHE A 829 -43.29 9.62 -7.00
N GLY A 830 -42.96 10.85 -6.63
CA GLY A 830 -41.80 11.61 -7.05
C GLY A 830 -40.78 11.72 -5.92
N ALA A 831 -39.49 11.66 -6.25
CA ALA A 831 -38.43 11.95 -5.31
C ALA A 831 -37.22 12.63 -5.98
N ALA A 832 -36.52 13.46 -5.24
CA ALA A 832 -35.25 14.06 -5.67
C ALA A 832 -34.17 13.85 -4.62
N SER A 833 -32.90 13.87 -5.02
CA SER A 833 -31.75 13.81 -4.10
C SER A 833 -30.73 14.91 -4.40
N ASP A 834 -29.94 15.31 -3.41
CA ASP A 834 -28.95 16.38 -3.56
C ASP A 834 -27.65 15.89 -4.23
N GLY A 835 -26.70 16.82 -4.38
CA GLY A 835 -25.43 16.59 -5.05
C GLY A 835 -24.71 15.31 -4.60
N ASP A 836 -24.53 15.10 -3.29
CA ASP A 836 -23.83 13.94 -2.72
C ASP A 836 -24.75 12.81 -2.21
N GLY A 837 -26.07 12.95 -2.40
CA GLY A 837 -27.04 11.89 -2.17
C GLY A 837 -27.45 11.68 -0.71
N ASP A 838 -27.08 12.61 0.17
CA ASP A 838 -27.40 12.53 1.59
C ASP A 838 -28.78 13.14 1.92
N ARG A 839 -29.39 13.87 0.98
CA ARG A 839 -30.73 14.46 1.14
C ARG A 839 -31.76 13.83 0.21
N ASN A 840 -33.03 13.95 0.60
CA ASN A 840 -34.18 13.54 -0.20
C ASN A 840 -35.36 14.49 -0.07
N MET A 841 -36.02 14.75 -1.20
CA MET A 841 -37.38 15.28 -1.24
C MET A 841 -38.34 14.16 -1.63
N ILE A 842 -39.48 14.07 -0.96
CA ILE A 842 -40.58 13.17 -1.33
C ILE A 842 -41.77 14.02 -1.75
N TYR A 843 -42.29 13.75 -2.94
CA TYR A 843 -43.36 14.53 -3.55
C TYR A 843 -44.33 13.61 -4.28
N GLY A 844 -45.61 13.65 -3.97
CA GLY A 844 -46.66 13.10 -4.84
C GLY A 844 -47.43 14.23 -5.50
N LYS A 845 -48.28 13.92 -6.48
CA LYS A 845 -49.20 14.93 -7.03
C LYS A 845 -49.98 15.65 -5.93
N GLY A 846 -49.82 16.97 -5.86
CA GLY A 846 -50.40 17.85 -4.84
C GLY A 846 -49.99 17.51 -3.40
N ALA A 847 -48.89 16.78 -3.20
CA ALA A 847 -48.52 16.17 -1.93
C ALA A 847 -47.03 16.34 -1.64
N PHE A 848 -46.64 17.54 -1.20
CA PHE A 848 -45.31 17.74 -0.63
C PHE A 848 -45.24 17.14 0.77
N VAL A 849 -44.32 16.19 0.97
CA VAL A 849 -44.03 15.65 2.29
C VAL A 849 -42.93 16.50 2.91
N THR A 850 -43.23 17.23 3.98
CA THR A 850 -42.18 17.97 4.68
C THR A 850 -41.13 17.00 5.22
N PRO A 851 -39.83 17.35 5.25
CA PRO A 851 -38.81 16.43 5.76
C PRO A 851 -39.05 16.02 7.22
N SER A 852 -39.63 16.92 8.02
CA SER A 852 -40.02 16.65 9.41
C SER A 852 -41.13 15.59 9.50
N ASP A 853 -42.15 15.66 8.64
CA ASP A 853 -43.19 14.63 8.58
C ASP A 853 -42.66 13.32 7.99
N SER A 854 -41.76 13.40 7.00
CA SER A 854 -41.14 12.23 6.35
C SER A 854 -40.47 11.31 7.37
N VAL A 855 -39.59 11.85 8.22
CA VAL A 855 -38.93 11.04 9.26
C VAL A 855 -39.92 10.52 10.31
N ALA A 856 -40.94 11.29 10.67
CA ALA A 856 -41.98 10.86 11.62
C ALA A 856 -42.82 9.70 11.06
N ILE A 857 -43.17 9.74 9.77
CA ILE A 857 -43.90 8.66 9.08
C ILE A 857 -43.03 7.42 8.98
N ILE A 858 -41.76 7.55 8.60
CA ILE A 858 -40.82 6.42 8.57
C ILE A 858 -40.69 5.78 9.96
N ALA A 859 -40.55 6.59 11.02
CA ALA A 859 -40.49 6.10 12.39
C ALA A 859 -41.78 5.39 12.83
N HIS A 860 -42.96 5.88 12.41
CA HIS A 860 -44.24 5.25 12.73
C HIS A 860 -44.37 3.85 12.10
N TRP A 861 -43.88 3.70 10.87
CA TRP A 861 -43.95 2.48 10.07
C TRP A 861 -42.70 1.60 10.15
N ALA A 862 -41.77 1.88 11.07
CA ALA A 862 -40.50 1.14 11.16
C ALA A 862 -40.70 -0.39 11.21
N ASP A 863 -41.76 -0.87 11.87
CA ASP A 863 -42.06 -2.30 12.03
C ASP A 863 -42.31 -3.08 10.72
N VAL A 864 -42.59 -2.40 9.60
CA VAL A 864 -42.75 -3.05 8.28
C VAL A 864 -41.46 -3.12 7.47
N ILE A 865 -40.39 -2.43 7.91
CA ILE A 865 -39.08 -2.48 7.27
C ILE A 865 -38.29 -3.65 7.87
N PRO A 866 -37.82 -4.63 7.07
CA PRO A 866 -37.15 -5.83 7.58
C PRO A 866 -36.01 -5.56 8.58
N TYR A 867 -35.23 -4.52 8.35
CA TYR A 867 -34.14 -4.10 9.24
C TYR A 867 -34.62 -3.81 10.67
N PHE A 868 -35.60 -2.92 10.84
CA PHE A 868 -36.12 -2.55 12.17
C PHE A 868 -37.04 -3.63 12.75
N LYS A 869 -37.74 -4.39 11.91
CA LYS A 869 -38.51 -5.55 12.37
C LYS A 869 -37.63 -6.61 13.05
N LYS A 870 -36.40 -6.80 12.54
CA LYS A 870 -35.43 -7.74 13.11
C LYS A 870 -34.64 -7.14 14.28
N GLY A 871 -34.19 -5.89 14.14
CA GLY A 871 -33.29 -5.22 15.10
C GLY A 871 -33.97 -4.42 16.21
N GLY A 872 -35.26 -4.13 16.07
CA GLY A 872 -35.99 -3.17 16.89
C GLY A 872 -35.62 -1.71 16.59
N VAL A 873 -36.41 -0.79 17.14
CA VAL A 873 -36.11 0.66 17.15
C VAL A 873 -35.55 1.01 18.52
N LYS A 874 -34.27 1.39 18.58
CA LYS A 874 -33.56 1.71 19.83
C LYS A 874 -33.93 3.08 20.39
N GLY A 875 -34.14 4.03 19.48
CA GLY A 875 -34.55 5.39 19.78
C GLY A 875 -34.67 6.23 18.52
N LEU A 876 -35.23 7.42 18.68
CA LEU A 876 -35.49 8.40 17.62
C LEU A 876 -34.72 9.69 17.88
N ALA A 877 -34.35 10.44 16.85
CA ALA A 877 -33.76 11.76 17.08
C ALA A 877 -34.06 12.75 15.97
N ARG A 878 -34.06 14.02 16.32
CA ARG A 878 -34.13 15.12 15.35
C ARG A 878 -33.22 16.27 15.74
N SER A 879 -32.86 17.08 14.76
CA SER A 879 -32.23 18.36 15.06
C SER A 879 -33.25 19.30 15.71
N MET A 880 -32.78 20.23 16.55
CA MET A 880 -33.62 21.18 17.26
C MET A 880 -34.54 21.98 16.32
N PRO A 881 -34.09 22.49 15.16
CA PRO A 881 -34.99 23.19 14.23
C PRO A 881 -36.05 22.30 13.56
N THR A 882 -35.84 20.98 13.47
CA THR A 882 -36.79 20.05 12.86
C THR A 882 -38.08 19.99 13.66
N SER A 883 -39.25 19.94 13.01
CA SER A 883 -40.56 19.90 13.68
C SER A 883 -40.68 18.77 14.71
N LYS A 884 -41.53 18.96 15.71
CA LYS A 884 -41.75 17.99 16.80
C LYS A 884 -42.59 16.77 16.39
N ALA A 885 -42.92 16.60 15.10
CA ALA A 885 -43.73 15.48 14.62
C ALA A 885 -43.18 14.10 15.05
N ILE A 886 -41.86 13.89 14.94
CA ILE A 886 -41.24 12.62 15.37
C ILE A 886 -41.29 12.41 16.90
N ASP A 887 -41.30 13.48 17.70
CA ASP A 887 -41.42 13.40 19.17
C ASP A 887 -42.80 12.85 19.56
N LEU A 888 -43.85 13.20 18.79
CA LEU A 888 -45.21 12.69 18.98
C LEU A 888 -45.28 11.19 18.68
N VAL A 889 -44.58 10.74 17.65
CA VAL A 889 -44.43 9.30 17.33
C VAL A 889 -43.69 8.58 18.46
N ALA A 890 -42.57 9.14 18.91
CA ALA A 890 -41.77 8.58 20.00
C ALA A 890 -42.61 8.39 21.27
N LYS A 891 -43.32 9.45 21.70
CA LYS A 891 -44.19 9.42 22.88
C LYS A 891 -45.29 8.36 22.76
N LYS A 892 -45.95 8.26 21.61
CA LYS A 892 -47.06 7.31 21.41
C LYS A 892 -46.58 5.86 21.34
N LYS A 893 -45.42 5.61 20.73
CA LYS A 893 -44.82 4.28 20.57
C LYS A 893 -43.96 3.86 21.78
N GLY A 894 -43.70 4.77 22.73
CA GLY A 894 -42.85 4.51 23.89
C GLY A 894 -41.37 4.40 23.58
N PHE A 895 -40.90 5.07 22.52
CA PHE A 895 -39.49 5.10 22.15
C PHE A 895 -38.73 6.20 22.89
N GLU A 896 -37.47 5.92 23.23
CA GLU A 896 -36.52 6.97 23.62
C GLU A 896 -36.32 7.95 22.45
N TYR A 897 -36.24 9.26 22.74
CA TYR A 897 -36.00 10.25 21.71
C TYR A 897 -35.11 11.41 22.16
N PHE A 898 -34.40 12.01 21.19
CA PHE A 898 -33.43 13.06 21.42
C PHE A 898 -33.65 14.27 20.52
N GLU A 899 -33.54 15.46 21.11
CA GLU A 899 -33.39 16.72 20.39
C GLU A 899 -31.91 17.14 20.45
N VAL A 900 -31.27 17.23 19.28
CA VAL A 900 -29.83 17.52 19.16
C VAL A 900 -29.59 18.80 18.35
N PRO A 901 -28.41 19.44 18.39
CA PRO A 901 -28.12 20.56 17.51
C PRO A 901 -28.08 20.11 16.04
N THR A 902 -28.20 21.07 15.10
CA THR A 902 -28.06 20.75 13.67
C THR A 902 -26.65 20.27 13.34
N GLY A 903 -26.55 19.17 12.60
CA GLY A 903 -25.29 18.54 12.24
C GLY A 903 -25.29 17.05 12.58
N TRP A 904 -25.05 16.21 11.56
CA TRP A 904 -25.22 14.76 11.69
C TRP A 904 -24.28 14.07 12.70
N LYS A 905 -23.17 14.72 13.06
CA LYS A 905 -22.21 14.24 14.07
C LYS A 905 -22.85 13.89 15.42
N PHE A 906 -23.87 14.64 15.85
CA PHE A 906 -24.56 14.37 17.12
C PHE A 906 -25.38 13.08 17.08
N PHE A 907 -25.97 12.75 15.92
CA PHE A 907 -26.64 11.46 15.75
C PHE A 907 -25.63 10.30 15.73
N GLY A 908 -24.45 10.51 15.14
CA GLY A 908 -23.38 9.51 15.12
C GLY A 908 -23.02 8.98 16.51
N ASN A 909 -22.85 9.88 17.49
CA ASN A 909 -22.58 9.52 18.89
C ASN A 909 -23.69 8.64 19.49
N LEU A 910 -24.96 9.01 19.26
CA LEU A 910 -26.11 8.25 19.77
C LEU A 910 -26.25 6.88 19.09
N MET A 911 -25.96 6.78 17.79
CA MET A 911 -25.97 5.53 17.04
C MET A 911 -24.87 4.58 17.51
N ASP A 912 -23.66 5.11 17.76
CA ASP A 912 -22.53 4.32 18.26
C ASP A 912 -22.76 3.82 19.69
N ALA A 913 -23.49 4.59 20.51
CA ALA A 913 -23.93 4.17 21.84
C ALA A 913 -25.12 3.20 21.81
N GLY A 914 -25.66 2.86 20.64
CA GLY A 914 -26.81 1.95 20.50
C GLY A 914 -28.12 2.53 21.05
N ARG A 915 -28.26 3.86 21.09
CA ARG A 915 -29.46 4.55 21.60
C ARG A 915 -30.31 5.21 20.50
N LEU A 916 -29.84 5.18 19.25
CA LEU A 916 -30.52 5.79 18.12
C LEU A 916 -30.62 4.82 16.95
N SER A 917 -31.81 4.71 16.37
CA SER A 917 -32.07 3.92 15.16
C SER A 917 -32.54 4.77 13.99
N ILE A 918 -33.42 5.75 14.18
CA ILE A 918 -33.97 6.58 13.10
C ILE A 918 -33.82 8.06 13.47
N CYS A 919 -33.28 8.87 12.57
CA CYS A 919 -33.17 10.30 12.78
C CYS A 919 -33.36 11.12 11.51
N GLY A 920 -33.66 12.41 11.71
CA GLY A 920 -33.88 13.32 10.59
C GLY A 920 -33.68 14.81 10.92
N GLU A 921 -33.42 15.57 9.86
CA GLU A 921 -33.23 17.01 9.84
C GLU A 921 -34.25 17.63 8.88
N GLU A 922 -34.81 18.78 9.25
CA GLU A 922 -35.74 19.53 8.38
C GLU A 922 -35.12 19.91 7.03
N SER A 923 -33.79 19.95 6.95
CA SER A 923 -33.03 20.21 5.74
C SER A 923 -32.96 18.99 4.81
N PHE A 924 -34.11 18.34 4.57
CA PHE A 924 -34.26 17.17 3.68
C PHE A 924 -33.39 15.96 4.05
N GLY A 925 -32.98 15.84 5.31
CA GLY A 925 -32.08 14.80 5.78
C GLY A 925 -32.81 13.72 6.55
N THR A 926 -32.66 12.46 6.14
CA THR A 926 -33.23 11.31 6.85
C THR A 926 -32.21 10.17 6.85
N GLY A 927 -32.15 9.38 7.92
CA GLY A 927 -31.23 8.25 7.98
C GLY A 927 -31.47 7.35 9.18
N SER A 928 -30.66 6.28 9.27
CA SER A 928 -30.70 5.31 10.36
C SER A 928 -29.31 4.77 10.70
N ASP A 929 -29.21 3.92 11.72
CA ASP A 929 -27.95 3.38 12.22
C ASP A 929 -27.26 2.33 11.32
N HIS A 930 -27.82 2.08 10.12
CA HIS A 930 -27.19 1.28 9.06
C HIS A 930 -25.82 1.86 8.64
N ILE A 931 -25.74 3.18 8.53
CA ILE A 931 -24.50 3.94 8.27
C ILE A 931 -24.35 5.08 9.31
N ARG A 932 -23.47 6.05 9.06
CA ARG A 932 -23.25 7.21 9.94
C ARG A 932 -23.36 8.55 9.22
N GLU A 933 -24.09 8.57 8.11
CA GLU A 933 -24.48 9.76 7.35
C GLU A 933 -26.00 9.76 7.15
N LYS A 934 -26.55 10.90 6.71
CA LYS A 934 -27.88 10.91 6.11
C LYS A 934 -27.88 10.05 4.86
N ASP A 935 -29.04 9.56 4.46
CA ASP A 935 -29.16 8.77 3.24
C ASP A 935 -30.48 9.06 2.51
N GLY A 936 -30.37 9.75 1.38
CA GLY A 936 -31.52 10.14 0.58
C GLY A 936 -32.19 8.95 -0.10
N LEU A 937 -31.42 8.07 -0.74
CA LEU A 937 -31.97 6.90 -1.44
C LEU A 937 -32.53 5.88 -0.45
N TRP A 938 -31.93 5.73 0.72
CA TRP A 938 -32.51 4.94 1.82
C TRP A 938 -33.89 5.46 2.22
N ALA A 939 -34.07 6.77 2.35
CA ALA A 939 -35.37 7.34 2.70
C ALA A 939 -36.41 7.10 1.60
N VAL A 940 -36.00 7.21 0.34
CA VAL A 940 -36.86 6.91 -0.82
C VAL A 940 -37.27 5.43 -0.84
N MET A 941 -36.32 4.50 -0.61
CA MET A 941 -36.63 3.07 -0.50
C MET A 941 -37.49 2.75 0.73
N ALA A 942 -37.30 3.44 1.85
CA ALA A 942 -38.15 3.30 3.04
C ALA A 942 -39.60 3.69 2.72
N TRP A 943 -39.81 4.82 2.03
CA TRP A 943 -41.14 5.24 1.58
C TRP A 943 -41.79 4.24 0.64
N LEU A 944 -41.06 3.73 -0.36
CA LEU A 944 -41.59 2.72 -1.27
C LEU A 944 -41.94 1.42 -0.55
N ASN A 945 -41.13 0.99 0.42
CA ASN A 945 -41.44 -0.18 1.26
C ASN A 945 -42.71 0.06 2.10
N ILE A 946 -42.88 1.25 2.68
CA ILE A 946 -44.06 1.61 3.46
C ILE A 946 -45.32 1.65 2.57
N LEU A 947 -45.24 2.26 1.40
CA LEU A 947 -46.34 2.30 0.43
C LEU A 947 -46.71 0.90 -0.04
N ALA A 948 -45.74 0.05 -0.35
CA ALA A 948 -45.99 -1.34 -0.72
C ALA A 948 -46.63 -2.14 0.42
N ALA A 949 -46.17 -1.95 1.66
CA ALA A 949 -46.75 -2.60 2.84
C ALA A 949 -48.18 -2.11 3.14
N ALA A 950 -48.44 -0.80 3.03
CA ALA A 950 -49.77 -0.23 3.23
C ALA A 950 -50.78 -0.74 2.19
N ASN A 951 -50.32 -1.01 0.96
CA ASN A 951 -51.16 -1.50 -0.12
C ASN A 951 -51.28 -3.04 -0.18
N LYS A 952 -50.53 -3.79 0.63
CA LYS A 952 -50.49 -5.26 0.56
C LYS A 952 -51.87 -5.92 0.73
N ASP A 953 -52.66 -5.41 1.67
CA ASP A 953 -53.97 -5.95 2.04
C ASP A 953 -55.10 -4.90 1.86
N SER A 954 -54.84 -3.80 1.13
CA SER A 954 -55.80 -2.72 0.93
C SER A 954 -56.66 -2.95 -0.31
N SER A 955 -57.96 -2.64 -0.21
CA SER A 955 -58.89 -2.65 -1.36
C SER A 955 -58.85 -1.37 -2.20
N LYS A 956 -58.24 -0.30 -1.68
CA LYS A 956 -58.02 0.99 -2.36
C LYS A 956 -56.52 1.26 -2.43
N LEU A 957 -56.05 1.79 -3.57
CA LEU A 957 -54.67 2.29 -3.67
C LEU A 957 -54.44 3.45 -2.68
N ILE A 958 -53.53 3.23 -1.73
CA ILE A 958 -53.09 4.18 -0.71
C ILE A 958 -51.87 4.93 -1.25
N GLY A 959 -51.99 6.25 -1.41
CA GLY A 959 -50.89 7.12 -1.85
C GLY A 959 -50.28 7.95 -0.71
N ILE A 960 -49.37 8.86 -1.07
CA ILE A 960 -48.70 9.78 -0.13
C ILE A 960 -49.72 10.61 0.68
N ASN A 961 -50.73 11.18 0.00
CA ASN A 961 -51.77 11.98 0.66
C ASN A 961 -52.56 11.18 1.70
N ASP A 962 -52.88 9.92 1.42
CA ASP A 962 -53.61 9.06 2.36
C ASP A 962 -52.74 8.75 3.59
N LEU A 963 -51.43 8.51 3.41
CA LEU A 963 -50.49 8.29 4.51
C LEU A 963 -50.27 9.55 5.36
N LEU A 964 -50.13 10.72 4.74
CA LEU A 964 -50.04 12.01 5.44
C LEU A 964 -51.29 12.25 6.28
N LEU A 965 -52.48 12.09 5.70
CA LEU A 965 -53.73 12.29 6.42
C LEU A 965 -53.89 11.29 7.58
N THR A 966 -53.50 10.04 7.37
CA THR A 966 -53.51 9.00 8.42
C THR A 966 -52.56 9.39 9.56
N HIS A 967 -51.38 9.89 9.23
CA HIS A 967 -50.42 10.40 10.20
C HIS A 967 -51.00 11.57 11.00
N TYR A 968 -51.57 12.57 10.32
CA TYR A 968 -52.15 13.75 10.96
C TYR A 968 -53.36 13.43 11.83
N LYS A 969 -54.24 12.50 11.41
CA LYS A 969 -55.35 12.02 12.26
C LYS A 969 -54.86 11.26 13.49
N THR A 970 -53.63 10.73 13.46
CA THR A 970 -53.06 9.93 14.55
C THR A 970 -52.29 10.78 15.56
N TYR A 971 -51.59 11.81 15.11
CA TYR A 971 -50.64 12.60 15.91
C TYR A 971 -50.97 14.11 15.96
N GLY A 972 -51.84 14.60 15.09
CA GLY A 972 -51.95 16.03 14.76
C GLY A 972 -50.98 16.41 13.65
N ARG A 973 -51.06 17.67 13.21
CA ARG A 973 -50.18 18.22 12.17
C ARG A 973 -49.30 19.32 12.74
N SER A 974 -48.00 19.17 12.59
CA SER A 974 -47.04 20.25 12.77
C SER A 974 -46.87 20.97 11.45
N PHE A 975 -47.62 22.05 11.24
CA PHE A 975 -47.33 22.95 10.13
C PHE A 975 -45.91 23.48 10.30
N PHE A 976 -45.10 23.38 9.25
CA PHE A 976 -43.68 23.70 9.32
C PHE A 976 -43.21 24.40 8.06
N SER A 977 -42.41 25.45 8.21
CA SER A 977 -41.67 26.06 7.10
C SER A 977 -40.36 26.67 7.57
N ARG A 978 -39.38 26.70 6.67
CA ARG A 978 -38.09 27.36 6.86
C ARG A 978 -37.93 28.52 5.88
N TYR A 979 -37.51 29.66 6.41
CA TYR A 979 -37.21 30.88 5.68
C TYR A 979 -35.71 31.13 5.75
N ASP A 980 -35.02 31.05 4.62
CA ASP A 980 -33.59 31.31 4.51
C ASP A 980 -33.34 32.70 3.93
N TYR A 981 -32.62 33.54 4.67
CA TYR A 981 -32.14 34.85 4.24
C TYR A 981 -30.65 34.73 3.97
N GLU A 982 -30.30 34.49 2.71
CA GLU A 982 -28.93 34.23 2.28
C GLU A 982 -28.19 35.53 1.92
N GLU A 983 -26.86 35.51 2.06
CA GLU A 983 -25.98 36.63 1.68
C GLU A 983 -26.33 37.98 2.34
N VAL A 984 -26.86 37.94 3.57
CA VAL A 984 -27.17 39.16 4.34
C VAL A 984 -25.92 39.73 5.02
N PRO A 985 -25.87 41.06 5.28
CA PRO A 985 -24.74 41.68 5.98
C PRO A 985 -24.48 41.04 7.34
N SER A 986 -23.24 40.63 7.60
CA SER A 986 -22.89 39.96 8.88
C SER A 986 -23.13 40.82 10.11
N SER A 987 -22.96 42.15 10.00
CA SER A 987 -23.28 43.10 11.08
C SER A 987 -24.77 43.12 11.40
N GLY A 988 -25.64 43.11 10.38
CA GLY A 988 -27.09 43.05 10.55
C GLY A 988 -27.54 41.72 11.16
N ALA A 989 -26.98 40.61 10.68
CA ALA A 989 -27.24 39.29 11.24
C ALA A 989 -26.80 39.16 12.71
N GLN A 990 -25.66 39.76 13.08
CA GLN A 990 -25.21 39.81 14.47
C GLN A 990 -26.13 40.70 15.32
N ALA A 991 -26.56 41.86 14.82
CA ALA A 991 -27.48 42.75 15.53
C ALA A 991 -28.84 42.07 15.82
N LEU A 992 -29.37 41.28 14.90
CA LEU A 992 -30.55 40.44 15.11
C LEU A 992 -30.35 39.46 16.28
N VAL A 993 -29.23 38.74 16.29
CA VAL A 993 -28.89 37.79 17.36
C VAL A 993 -28.73 38.51 18.70
N ASP A 994 -28.07 39.67 18.71
CA ASP A 994 -27.86 40.47 19.91
C ASP A 994 -29.18 41.00 20.47
N ASN A 995 -30.12 41.41 19.61
CA ASN A 995 -31.47 41.82 20.01
C ASN A 995 -32.24 40.67 20.70
N LEU A 996 -32.21 39.47 20.12
CA LEU A 996 -32.86 38.30 20.72
C LEU A 996 -32.18 37.89 22.04
N ASN A 997 -30.85 37.96 22.12
CA ASN A 997 -30.11 37.66 23.35
C ASN A 997 -30.37 38.71 24.45
N ALA A 998 -30.57 39.98 24.09
CA ALA A 998 -30.97 41.02 25.03
C ALA A 998 -32.38 40.76 25.59
N ALA A 999 -33.33 40.39 24.73
CA ALA A 999 -34.68 39.99 25.12
C ALA A 999 -34.70 38.73 26.01
N LEU A 1000 -33.82 37.77 25.72
CA LEU A 1000 -33.60 36.59 26.56
C LEU A 1000 -33.10 36.98 27.96
N THR A 1001 -32.11 37.85 28.04
CA THR A 1001 -31.46 38.26 29.29
C THR A 1001 -32.42 39.08 30.17
N SER A 1002 -33.19 39.99 29.57
CA SER A 1002 -34.18 40.82 30.27
C SER A 1002 -35.50 40.10 30.54
N LYS A 1003 -35.74 38.95 29.88
CA LYS A 1003 -37.03 38.25 29.81
C LYS A 1003 -38.16 39.12 29.28
N SER A 1004 -37.86 40.16 28.48
CA SER A 1004 -38.84 41.16 28.05
C SER A 1004 -39.95 40.63 27.16
N LEU A 1005 -39.77 39.46 26.54
CA LEU A 1005 -40.78 38.81 25.70
C LEU A 1005 -41.59 37.75 26.46
N ASN A 1006 -41.21 37.34 27.68
CA ASN A 1006 -41.94 36.27 28.36
C ASN A 1006 -43.32 36.75 28.82
N ASN A 1007 -44.35 35.96 28.54
CA ASN A 1007 -45.77 36.24 28.80
C ASN A 1007 -46.33 37.46 28.05
N THR A 1008 -45.72 37.89 26.95
CA THR A 1008 -46.31 38.89 26.06
C THR A 1008 -47.23 38.21 25.03
N THR A 1009 -48.33 38.89 24.68
CA THR A 1009 -49.29 38.41 23.67
C THR A 1009 -49.25 39.32 22.45
N HIS A 1010 -49.10 38.73 21.27
CA HIS A 1010 -49.01 39.43 19.99
C HIS A 1010 -50.06 38.88 19.03
N ALA A 1011 -50.82 39.78 18.39
CA ALA A 1011 -51.84 39.40 17.42
C ALA A 1011 -51.32 39.62 16.00
N SER A 1012 -51.45 38.58 15.18
CA SER A 1012 -51.19 38.66 13.74
C SER A 1012 -52.03 39.76 13.10
N ALA A 1013 -51.39 40.65 12.35
CA ALA A 1013 -52.05 41.78 11.71
C ALA A 1013 -53.05 41.32 10.64
N SER A 1014 -52.77 40.23 9.92
CA SER A 1014 -53.62 39.78 8.82
C SER A 1014 -54.63 38.70 9.21
N THR A 1015 -54.34 37.87 10.22
CA THR A 1015 -55.23 36.75 10.61
C THR A 1015 -55.96 36.99 11.93
N GLY A 1016 -55.56 37.99 12.73
CA GLY A 1016 -56.11 38.25 14.07
C GLY A 1016 -55.77 37.17 15.10
N THR A 1017 -55.05 36.12 14.72
CA THR A 1017 -54.64 35.04 15.62
C THR A 1017 -53.64 35.57 16.64
N SER A 1018 -53.93 35.37 17.93
CA SER A 1018 -53.08 35.81 19.03
C SER A 1018 -52.16 34.69 19.49
N PHE A 1019 -50.89 35.01 19.70
CA PHE A 1019 -49.86 34.11 20.19
C PHE A 1019 -49.22 34.68 21.46
N THR A 1020 -49.19 33.89 22.53
CA THR A 1020 -48.56 34.27 23.79
C THR A 1020 -47.21 33.58 23.92
N VAL A 1021 -46.13 34.35 24.08
CA VAL A 1021 -44.78 33.82 24.27
C VAL A 1021 -44.67 33.22 25.67
N ALA A 1022 -44.44 31.90 25.74
CA ALA A 1022 -44.23 31.19 27.00
C ALA A 1022 -42.79 31.36 27.49
N GLU A 1023 -41.82 31.17 26.59
CA GLU A 1023 -40.41 31.32 26.90
C GLU A 1023 -39.59 31.65 25.66
N LEU A 1024 -38.50 32.39 25.88
CA LEU A 1024 -37.38 32.52 24.95
C LEU A 1024 -36.15 31.91 25.61
N TYR A 1025 -35.42 31.06 24.89
CA TYR A 1025 -34.14 30.52 25.34
C TYR A 1025 -33.16 30.37 24.18
N ASN A 1026 -31.89 30.20 24.52
CA ASN A 1026 -30.85 29.84 23.55
C ASN A 1026 -30.49 28.37 23.73
N PHE A 1027 -30.69 27.56 22.69
CA PHE A 1027 -30.52 26.13 22.76
C PHE A 1027 -29.07 25.76 23.09
N ALA A 1028 -28.92 24.89 24.08
CA ALA A 1028 -27.66 24.28 24.46
C ALA A 1028 -27.88 22.78 24.62
N TYR A 1029 -26.92 22.00 24.14
CA TYR A 1029 -26.97 20.55 24.17
C TYR A 1029 -25.80 20.01 24.96
N THR A 1030 -26.09 19.12 25.92
CA THR A 1030 -25.07 18.30 26.58
C THR A 1030 -25.20 16.90 26.03
N ASP A 1031 -24.18 16.45 25.28
CA ASP A 1031 -24.18 15.13 24.68
C ASP A 1031 -24.25 14.06 25.79
N PRO A 1032 -25.23 13.14 25.76
CA PRO A 1032 -25.41 12.18 26.83
C PRO A 1032 -24.30 11.11 26.86
N ILE A 1033 -23.51 10.98 25.79
CA ILE A 1033 -22.46 9.99 25.61
C ILE A 1033 -21.11 10.55 26.07
N ASP A 1034 -20.63 11.60 25.42
CA ASP A 1034 -19.28 12.16 25.67
C ASP A 1034 -19.26 13.35 26.64
N LYS A 1035 -20.44 13.84 27.06
CA LYS A 1035 -20.63 14.98 27.99
C LYS A 1035 -20.15 16.32 27.45
N SER A 1036 -19.81 16.43 26.16
CA SER A 1036 -19.50 17.70 25.52
C SER A 1036 -20.71 18.63 25.53
N VAL A 1037 -20.45 19.94 25.59
CA VAL A 1037 -21.50 20.96 25.69
C VAL A 1037 -21.43 21.90 24.49
N SER A 1038 -22.43 21.80 23.62
CA SER A 1038 -22.64 22.72 22.49
C SER A 1038 -23.57 23.86 22.90
N LYS A 1039 -23.04 25.06 23.08
CA LYS A 1039 -23.81 26.28 23.42
C LYS A 1039 -24.14 27.08 22.16
N ASN A 1040 -25.05 28.05 22.29
CA ASN A 1040 -25.38 29.02 21.24
C ASN A 1040 -25.86 28.39 19.92
N GLN A 1041 -26.70 27.36 20.00
CA GLN A 1041 -27.11 26.58 18.83
C GLN A 1041 -28.35 27.13 18.12
N GLY A 1042 -29.01 28.15 18.71
CA GLY A 1042 -30.12 28.90 18.11
C GLY A 1042 -31.05 29.46 19.17
N GLN A 1043 -31.65 30.63 18.89
CA GLN A 1043 -32.67 31.23 19.74
C GLN A 1043 -34.03 30.58 19.43
N VAL A 1044 -34.74 30.15 20.46
CA VAL A 1044 -36.04 29.48 20.36
C VAL A 1044 -37.07 30.26 21.15
N ILE A 1045 -38.10 30.73 20.45
CA ILE A 1045 -39.31 31.32 21.04
C ILE A 1045 -40.37 30.21 21.06
N VAL A 1046 -40.87 29.86 22.24
CA VAL A 1046 -41.96 28.90 22.42
C VAL A 1046 -43.21 29.65 22.82
N PHE A 1047 -44.34 29.29 22.23
CA PHE A 1047 -45.64 29.86 22.51
C PHE A 1047 -46.50 28.91 23.36
N SER A 1048 -47.46 29.45 24.10
CA SER A 1048 -48.30 28.67 25.04
C SER A 1048 -49.18 27.62 24.37
N ASP A 1049 -49.46 27.75 23.07
CA ASP A 1049 -50.21 26.79 22.26
C ASP A 1049 -49.35 25.61 21.75
N GLY A 1050 -48.05 25.60 22.09
CA GLY A 1050 -47.08 24.61 21.64
C GLY A 1050 -46.38 24.97 20.32
N SER A 1051 -46.77 26.08 19.68
CA SER A 1051 -46.08 26.63 18.51
C SER A 1051 -44.67 27.11 18.89
N ARG A 1052 -43.79 27.20 17.90
CA ARG A 1052 -42.43 27.72 18.11
C ARG A 1052 -41.83 28.37 16.89
N VAL A 1053 -40.92 29.30 17.16
CA VAL A 1053 -40.10 29.97 16.16
C VAL A 1053 -38.63 29.81 16.56
N VAL A 1054 -37.80 29.38 15.63
CA VAL A 1054 -36.36 29.21 15.85
C VAL A 1054 -35.60 30.16 14.94
N PHE A 1055 -34.59 30.83 15.46
CA PHE A 1055 -33.64 31.64 14.69
C PHE A 1055 -32.25 31.00 14.79
N ARG A 1056 -31.61 30.80 13.63
CA ARG A 1056 -30.23 30.34 13.56
C ARG A 1056 -29.41 31.18 12.60
N LEU A 1057 -28.23 31.57 13.07
CA LEU A 1057 -27.19 32.13 12.23
C LEU A 1057 -26.33 30.97 11.71
N SER A 1058 -26.39 30.73 10.40
CA SER A 1058 -25.46 29.81 9.75
C SER A 1058 -24.15 30.55 9.45
N GLY A 1059 -23.01 29.86 9.60
CA GLY A 1059 -21.67 30.47 9.54
C GLY A 1059 -21.45 31.34 8.29
N THR A 1060 -20.59 32.34 8.41
CA THR A 1060 -20.28 33.30 7.33
C THR A 1060 -19.76 32.57 6.09
N GLY A 1061 -20.58 32.50 5.05
CA GLY A 1061 -20.18 32.04 3.73
C GLY A 1061 -19.21 33.01 3.08
N SER A 1062 -18.75 32.69 1.87
CA SER A 1062 -17.80 33.55 1.14
C SER A 1062 -18.33 34.95 0.75
N GLN A 1063 -19.63 35.21 0.92
CA GLN A 1063 -20.35 36.42 0.48
C GLN A 1063 -21.23 37.07 1.58
N GLY A 1064 -21.21 36.60 2.83
CA GLY A 1064 -22.06 37.15 3.90
C GLY A 1064 -22.51 36.12 4.93
N ALA A 1065 -23.50 36.48 5.75
CA ALA A 1065 -24.14 35.55 6.69
C ALA A 1065 -25.44 34.98 6.12
N THR A 1066 -25.90 33.84 6.65
CA THR A 1066 -27.24 33.31 6.36
C THR A 1066 -28.03 33.23 7.66
N VAL A 1067 -29.16 33.91 7.72
CA VAL A 1067 -30.12 33.80 8.83
C VAL A 1067 -31.23 32.85 8.42
N ARG A 1068 -31.50 31.85 9.26
CA ARG A 1068 -32.59 30.89 9.06
C ARG A 1068 -33.64 31.09 10.14
N MET A 1069 -34.88 31.28 9.72
CA MET A 1069 -36.05 31.34 10.59
C MET A 1069 -36.91 30.10 10.32
N TYR A 1070 -37.17 29.33 11.37
CA TYR A 1070 -38.01 28.13 11.32
C TYR A 1070 -39.29 28.42 12.07
N VAL A 1071 -40.43 28.06 11.49
CA VAL A 1071 -41.72 28.34 12.08
C VAL A 1071 -42.52 27.04 12.13
N GLU A 1072 -42.93 26.67 13.34
CA GLU A 1072 -43.78 25.50 13.58
C GLU A 1072 -45.05 25.88 14.32
N ARG A 1073 -46.20 25.51 13.76
CA ARG A 1073 -47.51 25.61 14.42
C ARG A 1073 -48.11 24.21 14.52
N TYR A 1074 -48.33 23.75 15.75
CA TYR A 1074 -48.97 22.45 15.98
C TYR A 1074 -50.49 22.60 16.01
N VAL A 1075 -51.19 21.65 15.38
CA VAL A 1075 -52.63 21.50 15.44
C VAL A 1075 -52.97 20.06 15.84
N ALA A 1076 -53.85 19.91 16.83
CA ALA A 1076 -54.23 18.63 17.39
C ALA A 1076 -55.01 17.73 16.40
N PRO A 1077 -54.98 16.39 16.56
CA PRO A 1077 -55.64 15.48 15.63
C PRO A 1077 -57.17 15.63 15.54
N ASP A 1078 -57.81 16.24 16.53
CA ASP A 1078 -59.26 16.50 16.61
C ASP A 1078 -59.70 17.83 16.00
N ALA A 1079 -58.77 18.62 15.44
CA ALA A 1079 -59.07 19.92 14.79
C ALA A 1079 -59.93 19.81 13.51
N GLY A 1080 -60.27 18.59 13.08
CA GLY A 1080 -61.07 18.32 11.90
C GLY A 1080 -60.23 18.20 10.62
N GLU A 1081 -60.72 17.39 9.69
CA GLU A 1081 -60.00 17.07 8.46
C GLU A 1081 -59.71 18.30 7.59
N ALA A 1082 -60.58 19.31 7.61
CA ALA A 1082 -60.39 20.56 6.86
C ALA A 1082 -59.16 21.35 7.36
N GLU A 1083 -58.98 21.49 8.67
CA GLU A 1083 -57.80 22.17 9.22
C GLU A 1083 -56.55 21.30 9.04
N LEU A 1084 -56.63 19.99 9.24
CA LEU A 1084 -55.48 19.08 9.02
C LEU A 1084 -55.02 19.05 7.56
N LYS A 1085 -55.88 19.34 6.58
CA LYS A 1085 -55.56 19.42 5.15
C LYS A 1085 -55.24 20.82 4.65
N ARG A 1086 -55.31 21.84 5.51
CA ARG A 1086 -55.10 23.22 5.12
C ARG A 1086 -53.74 23.43 4.46
N ASP A 1087 -53.66 24.39 3.54
CA ASP A 1087 -52.38 24.79 2.95
C ASP A 1087 -51.39 25.22 4.05
N THR A 1088 -50.11 24.86 3.87
CA THR A 1088 -49.08 25.13 4.88
C THR A 1088 -48.79 26.62 5.02
N ALA A 1089 -48.75 27.37 3.92
CA ALA A 1089 -48.49 28.81 3.97
C ALA A 1089 -49.64 29.56 4.65
N GLU A 1090 -50.88 29.18 4.37
CA GLU A 1090 -52.05 29.71 5.09
C GLU A 1090 -52.03 29.37 6.59
N GLY A 1091 -51.71 28.11 6.93
CA GLY A 1091 -51.65 27.63 8.32
C GLY A 1091 -50.59 28.36 9.16
N LEU A 1092 -49.48 28.78 8.55
CA LEU A 1092 -48.37 29.45 9.24
C LEU A 1092 -48.42 30.97 9.19
N LYS A 1093 -49.23 31.57 8.31
CA LYS A 1093 -49.22 33.01 8.03
C LYS A 1093 -49.20 33.89 9.29
N GLY A 1094 -50.12 33.64 10.21
CA GLY A 1094 -50.22 34.46 11.42
C GLY A 1094 -49.02 34.35 12.35
N LEU A 1095 -48.41 33.17 12.46
CA LEU A 1095 -47.24 32.96 13.29
C LEU A 1095 -45.98 33.56 12.66
N ILE A 1096 -45.86 33.53 11.33
CA ILE A 1096 -44.76 34.17 10.59
C ILE A 1096 -44.79 35.69 10.80
N GLU A 1097 -45.98 36.32 10.74
CA GLU A 1097 -46.12 37.76 11.00
C GLU A 1097 -45.65 38.14 12.39
N VAL A 1098 -46.10 37.40 13.42
CA VAL A 1098 -45.64 37.61 14.80
C VAL A 1098 -44.15 37.33 14.97
N ALA A 1099 -43.60 36.31 14.31
CA ALA A 1099 -42.17 36.01 14.34
C ALA A 1099 -41.31 37.16 13.78
N LEU A 1100 -41.74 37.76 12.68
CA LEU A 1100 -41.04 38.89 12.04
C LEU A 1100 -41.13 40.17 12.88
N GLU A 1101 -42.28 40.41 13.52
CA GLU A 1101 -42.46 41.52 14.48
C GLU A 1101 -41.51 41.38 15.68
N LEU A 1102 -41.55 40.23 16.36
CA LEU A 1102 -40.77 39.97 17.58
C LEU A 1102 -39.27 40.06 17.37
N SER A 1103 -38.81 39.56 16.23
CA SER A 1103 -37.38 39.49 15.91
C SER A 1103 -36.82 40.80 15.35
N LYS A 1104 -37.67 41.67 14.80
CA LYS A 1104 -37.27 42.83 13.99
C LYS A 1104 -36.32 42.44 12.84
N LEU A 1105 -36.48 41.22 12.32
CA LEU A 1105 -35.58 40.65 11.32
C LEU A 1105 -35.44 41.55 10.09
N LYS A 1106 -36.55 42.13 9.61
CA LYS A 1106 -36.53 43.04 8.46
C LYS A 1106 -35.71 44.30 8.70
N GLU A 1107 -35.82 44.89 9.90
CA GLU A 1107 -35.09 46.10 10.28
C GLU A 1107 -33.57 45.84 10.32
N PHE A 1108 -33.15 44.70 10.87
CA PHE A 1108 -31.73 44.38 11.01
C PHE A 1108 -31.08 43.88 9.73
N LEU A 1109 -31.79 43.08 8.92
CA LEU A 1109 -31.22 42.49 7.71
C LEU A 1109 -31.40 43.37 6.46
N GLY A 1110 -32.34 44.33 6.47
CA GLY A 1110 -32.62 45.20 5.33
C GLY A 1110 -33.26 44.47 4.15
N VAL A 1111 -33.93 43.34 4.39
CA VAL A 1111 -34.57 42.51 3.36
C VAL A 1111 -36.04 42.25 3.72
N ASP A 1112 -36.92 42.37 2.72
CA ASP A 1112 -38.37 42.24 2.90
C ASP A 1112 -38.89 40.80 2.74
N LYS A 1113 -38.12 39.95 2.04
CA LYS A 1113 -38.50 38.59 1.66
C LYS A 1113 -37.32 37.64 1.88
N PRO A 1114 -37.58 36.37 2.24
CA PRO A 1114 -36.55 35.33 2.26
C PRO A 1114 -36.06 35.04 0.84
N THR A 1115 -34.82 34.58 0.75
CA THR A 1115 -34.22 34.09 -0.51
C THR A 1115 -34.83 32.74 -0.90
N VAL A 1116 -35.02 31.86 0.08
CA VAL A 1116 -35.61 30.52 -0.12
C VAL A 1116 -36.67 30.26 0.95
N ILE A 1117 -37.78 29.66 0.53
CA ILE A 1117 -38.81 29.12 1.43
C ILE A 1117 -38.87 27.62 1.21
N THR A 1118 -38.84 26.87 2.31
CA THR A 1118 -38.96 25.41 2.34
C THR A 1118 -40.17 24.98 3.16
#